data_AF-A0A8T5V0V2-F1
#
_entry.id   AF-A0A8T5V0V2-F1
#
_cell.length_a   1.000
_cell.length_b   1.000
_cell.length_c   1.000
_cell.angle_alpha   90.00
_cell.angle_beta   90.00
_cell.angle_gamma   90.00
#
_symmetry.space_group_name_H-M   'P 1'
#
loop_
_entity.id
_entity.type
_entity.pdbx_description
1 polymer ?
#
loop_
_entity_poly.entity_id
_entity_poly.type
_entity_poly.pdbx_seq_one_letter_code
_entity_poly.pdbx_strand_id
1 'polypeptide(L)'
;MENKKNDKTVRRQTDVLPKENMFQENKNVSKFLDKFPKEIRNKNIIPIFDKNKKGYAPKNPGYSWKEYQKKKYPIKKLIRKQINNYALICGDPLRENKYLIVVDMDNQLFFEYFENDETLITKTPNGGYHAYYYSIEPVDKRKRFLKLPLDIQGIGSYVMIPPSSYNQNFYEIVKNKPIKTVQNVKDYVKNKLPKSLINIEKIENQQPNDIKQFKKQLHEKFSLLDIIKEHFPDWYEPQEIREHGNVIRLFNPIKKQESDSPSFVIFEETQSWYSHSSDESGDVIDFIKRINKESRLDHALQYLQLKYGIKAPTLKAKKENKIDIDDIDDFFRKTEKNDKNINHGMFFNDIDGLIYASVYSGGIKGIFGISRNKLIKALQKFDTIKKEPPENVYICKGYKQPLNERTLRAIRDLSHQIHINGNFAYNNISELFDSVLQNTQVYLELKNQNEHYFFVLWVLGTYLRAIFVWFPYITFYGLRDVGKSTALTLLSNLCFNGSGYISGSSSEALLFRKASATKGFFTIDHYEEVRKSNEKKQVITQYLESAWYLYSTIDRVNKDNHGLEQFNVASSVAIGTRDIDDVLEEKGIIIQMVETSDKDKRRNSAKIHKDPYFQTIQQKCMATSLMYQDEIIKAYENIGDIEGLEGRDYNKFLPILALSKVIDNNNNIKYDLYDLMVSYAIEYRKKRKDELNDTEEILLKIILEEKIENTTYNKLSELMTNEIENYNWQRAKSDLKKLQIIKRIHKTKPVKIEINLEKATNRAESRGIKIELQKSNTENFPYLKVEDKTNKKPKYLKEPNYEDIPLLDNDSIKDNEITESYTILIENGSIALKSFVDKLEIKTDSSHLRCWGAFNYLKDKGYIDFKSEGWIQATNKFRDLQQESDLNKPNEI
;
A
#
# COMPACT_ATOMS: atom_id res chain seq x y z
N MET A 1 -44.49 -83.18 20.53
CA MET A 1 -44.10 -82.54 21.79
C MET A 1 -44.61 -81.09 21.77
N GLU A 2 -45.76 -80.94 22.42
CA GLU A 2 -46.33 -79.80 23.16
C GLU A 2 -46.23 -78.36 22.60
N ASN A 3 -47.35 -77.75 22.17
CA ASN A 3 -48.39 -77.01 22.96
C ASN A 3 -47.88 -75.63 23.41
N LYS A 4 -48.59 -74.50 23.34
CA LYS A 4 -49.96 -74.12 22.96
C LYS A 4 -49.95 -72.59 22.81
N LYS A 5 -50.66 -72.06 21.79
CA LYS A 5 -51.18 -70.69 21.79
C LYS A 5 -52.46 -70.63 22.64
N ASN A 6 -52.61 -69.57 23.43
CA ASN A 6 -53.80 -68.97 24.07
C ASN A 6 -53.28 -68.07 25.21
N ASP A 7 -53.84 -66.94 25.65
CA ASP A 7 -55.07 -66.22 25.36
C ASP A 7 -54.94 -64.77 25.91
N LYS A 8 -55.97 -63.97 25.63
CA LYS A 8 -56.15 -62.53 25.91
C LYS A 8 -56.34 -62.15 27.41
N THR A 9 -56.29 -60.81 27.63
CA THR A 9 -57.04 -59.95 28.59
C THR A 9 -56.53 -59.61 30.01
N VAL A 10 -56.34 -58.28 30.22
CA VAL A 10 -56.73 -57.37 31.35
C VAL A 10 -56.21 -57.62 32.79
N ARG A 11 -55.53 -56.62 33.38
CA ARG A 11 -55.89 -55.96 34.68
C ARG A 11 -54.95 -54.80 35.06
N ARG A 12 -55.56 -53.71 35.60
CA ARG A 12 -54.93 -52.56 36.27
C ARG A 12 -54.42 -52.96 37.66
N GLN A 13 -53.30 -52.38 38.12
CA GLN A 13 -53.04 -52.20 39.55
C GLN A 13 -52.18 -50.94 39.81
N THR A 14 -52.60 -50.20 40.84
CA THR A 14 -52.07 -48.95 41.39
C THR A 14 -51.12 -49.24 42.54
N ASP A 15 -49.95 -48.58 42.60
CA ASP A 15 -49.05 -48.63 43.77
C ASP A 15 -48.77 -47.23 44.34
N VAL A 16 -49.02 -47.07 45.64
CA VAL A 16 -48.69 -45.91 46.50
C VAL A 16 -47.48 -46.31 47.36
N LEU A 17 -46.42 -45.47 47.40
CA LEU A 17 -45.17 -45.75 48.15
C LEU A 17 -45.18 -45.21 49.60
N PRO A 18 -44.42 -45.79 50.57
CA PRO A 18 -44.49 -45.49 52.01
C PRO A 18 -43.69 -44.26 52.48
N LYS A 19 -44.10 -43.65 53.62
CA LYS A 19 -43.62 -42.34 54.15
C LYS A 19 -42.15 -42.25 54.57
N GLU A 20 -41.49 -43.33 55.02
CA GLU A 20 -40.06 -43.28 55.41
C GLU A 20 -39.13 -43.10 54.20
N ASN A 21 -39.49 -43.71 53.06
CA ASN A 21 -38.78 -43.51 51.81
C ASN A 21 -38.88 -42.06 51.32
N MET A 22 -39.98 -41.36 51.59
CA MET A 22 -40.12 -39.94 51.23
C MET A 22 -39.15 -39.03 52.02
N PHE A 23 -38.85 -39.31 53.29
CA PHE A 23 -37.99 -38.47 54.11
C PHE A 23 -36.51 -38.56 53.69
N GLN A 24 -36.02 -39.79 53.41
CA GLN A 24 -34.67 -39.99 52.88
C GLN A 24 -34.53 -39.48 51.43
N GLU A 25 -35.57 -39.62 50.61
CA GLU A 25 -35.59 -39.03 49.26
C GLU A 25 -35.48 -37.49 49.29
N ASN A 26 -36.22 -36.81 50.18
CA ASN A 26 -36.18 -35.35 50.28
C ASN A 26 -34.80 -34.83 50.71
N LYS A 27 -34.10 -35.56 51.60
CA LYS A 27 -32.73 -35.19 52.03
C LYS A 27 -31.71 -35.33 50.90
N ASN A 28 -31.83 -36.36 50.06
CA ASN A 28 -30.99 -36.56 48.88
C ASN A 28 -31.23 -35.51 47.78
N VAL A 29 -32.48 -35.07 47.60
CA VAL A 29 -32.83 -33.97 46.69
C VAL A 29 -32.22 -32.66 47.15
N SER A 30 -32.34 -32.30 48.43
CA SER A 30 -31.76 -31.07 48.97
C SER A 30 -30.24 -31.03 48.76
N LYS A 31 -29.54 -32.12 49.12
CA LYS A 31 -28.07 -32.23 48.97
C LYS A 31 -27.61 -32.17 47.51
N PHE A 32 -28.44 -32.62 46.57
CA PHE A 32 -28.16 -32.51 45.14
C PHE A 32 -28.29 -31.07 44.64
N LEU A 33 -29.35 -30.36 45.05
CA LEU A 33 -29.60 -28.98 44.62
C LEU A 33 -28.57 -27.99 45.18
N ASP A 34 -27.95 -28.29 46.32
CA ASP A 34 -26.87 -27.48 46.92
C ASP A 34 -25.60 -27.40 46.06
N LYS A 35 -25.49 -28.20 44.99
CA LYS A 35 -24.41 -28.11 43.99
C LYS A 35 -24.56 -26.92 43.03
N PHE A 36 -25.75 -26.34 42.93
CA PHE A 36 -26.04 -25.24 42.01
C PHE A 36 -26.06 -23.91 42.77
N PRO A 37 -25.77 -22.77 42.10
CA PRO A 37 -25.91 -21.45 42.70
C PRO A 37 -27.32 -21.25 43.29
N LYS A 38 -27.38 -20.63 44.48
CA LYS A 38 -28.62 -20.44 45.26
C LYS A 38 -29.76 -19.84 44.44
N GLU A 39 -29.43 -18.91 43.54
CA GLU A 39 -30.39 -18.21 42.69
C GLU A 39 -31.03 -19.08 41.60
N ILE A 40 -30.35 -20.14 41.16
CA ILE A 40 -30.81 -20.99 40.05
C ILE A 40 -31.17 -22.43 40.47
N ARG A 41 -30.80 -22.87 41.68
CA ARG A 41 -31.05 -24.25 42.15
C ARG A 41 -32.52 -24.66 42.18
N ASN A 42 -33.45 -23.71 42.32
CA ASN A 42 -34.90 -23.96 42.32
C ASN A 42 -35.56 -23.72 40.95
N LYS A 43 -34.77 -23.40 39.93
CA LYS A 43 -35.24 -23.15 38.57
C LYS A 43 -35.23 -24.44 37.76
N ASN A 44 -35.75 -24.37 36.53
CA ASN A 44 -35.97 -25.55 35.72
C ASN A 44 -34.66 -26.05 35.10
N ILE A 45 -33.96 -26.91 35.84
CA ILE A 45 -32.69 -27.51 35.46
C ILE A 45 -32.94 -28.83 34.73
N ILE A 46 -32.21 -29.05 33.65
CA ILE A 46 -32.28 -30.25 32.83
C ILE A 46 -30.91 -30.92 32.74
N PRO A 47 -30.83 -32.26 32.65
CA PRO A 47 -29.57 -32.96 32.45
C PRO A 47 -29.07 -32.84 31.01
N ILE A 48 -27.75 -32.84 30.84
CA ILE A 48 -27.08 -32.90 29.54
C ILE A 48 -26.30 -34.21 29.48
N PHE A 49 -26.70 -35.08 28.55
CA PHE A 49 -26.08 -36.39 28.36
C PHE A 49 -25.03 -36.30 27.25
N ASP A 50 -23.78 -36.61 27.58
CA ASP A 50 -22.70 -36.68 26.58
C ASP A 50 -22.82 -37.99 25.79
N LYS A 51 -22.98 -37.90 24.47
CA LYS A 51 -23.07 -39.05 23.57
C LYS A 51 -21.94 -38.99 22.55
N ASN A 52 -20.76 -39.44 22.94
CA ASN A 52 -19.71 -39.78 21.97
C ASN A 52 -20.12 -41.00 21.15
N LYS A 53 -20.74 -40.73 19.98
CA LYS A 53 -20.66 -41.48 18.71
C LYS A 53 -21.61 -40.80 17.70
N LYS A 54 -21.04 -40.09 16.71
CA LYS A 54 -21.69 -39.44 15.55
C LYS A 54 -22.28 -38.03 15.76
N GLY A 55 -21.40 -37.03 15.85
CA GLY A 55 -21.60 -35.75 15.15
C GLY A 55 -22.51 -34.67 15.75
N TYR A 56 -22.88 -34.70 17.03
CA TYR A 56 -23.58 -33.57 17.68
C TYR A 56 -22.75 -32.95 18.80
N ALA A 57 -22.73 -31.61 18.87
CA ALA A 57 -21.93 -30.85 19.81
C ALA A 57 -22.21 -31.22 21.29
N PRO A 58 -21.20 -31.28 22.18
CA PRO A 58 -21.33 -31.80 23.57
C PRO A 58 -22.25 -31.00 24.54
N LYS A 59 -22.95 -29.97 24.05
CA LYS A 59 -23.84 -29.09 24.83
C LYS A 59 -25.34 -29.34 24.55
N ASN A 60 -25.69 -30.49 23.97
CA ASN A 60 -27.07 -30.86 23.63
C ASN A 60 -27.61 -31.89 24.64
N PRO A 61 -28.81 -31.70 25.22
CA PRO A 61 -29.44 -32.68 26.09
C PRO A 61 -29.59 -34.08 25.48
N GLY A 62 -29.66 -34.20 24.15
CA GLY A 62 -29.81 -35.49 23.47
C GLY A 62 -31.21 -36.11 23.59
N TYR A 63 -32.20 -35.33 24.06
CA TYR A 63 -33.63 -35.64 24.10
C TYR A 63 -34.45 -34.36 23.87
N SER A 64 -35.75 -34.51 23.61
CA SER A 64 -36.66 -33.37 23.41
C SER A 64 -36.88 -32.60 24.70
N TRP A 65 -36.03 -31.59 24.95
CA TRP A 65 -36.07 -30.78 26.15
C TRP A 65 -37.11 -29.65 26.08
N LYS A 66 -37.59 -29.29 24.88
CA LYS A 66 -38.51 -28.16 24.66
C LYS A 66 -39.83 -28.32 25.42
N GLU A 67 -40.28 -29.55 25.68
CA GLU A 67 -41.47 -29.79 26.51
C GLU A 67 -41.32 -29.20 27.92
N TYR A 68 -40.09 -29.16 28.45
CA TYR A 68 -39.80 -28.59 29.76
C TYR A 68 -39.77 -27.07 29.76
N GLN A 69 -40.02 -26.40 28.63
CA GLN A 69 -40.34 -24.98 28.64
C GLN A 69 -41.74 -24.68 29.21
N LYS A 70 -42.60 -25.70 29.29
CA LYS A 70 -43.98 -25.56 29.81
C LYS A 70 -44.22 -26.37 31.09
N LYS A 71 -43.28 -27.24 31.48
CA LYS A 71 -43.36 -28.10 32.67
C LYS A 71 -42.00 -28.25 33.36
N LYS A 72 -41.99 -28.46 34.67
CA LYS A 72 -40.76 -28.65 35.46
C LYS A 72 -40.14 -30.02 35.15
N TYR A 73 -38.83 -30.07 34.94
CA TYR A 73 -38.14 -31.35 34.80
C TYR A 73 -38.13 -32.08 36.16
N PRO A 74 -38.48 -33.37 36.23
CA PRO A 74 -38.55 -34.07 37.51
C PRO A 74 -37.17 -34.15 38.18
N ILE A 75 -37.00 -33.51 39.33
CA ILE A 75 -35.70 -33.42 40.04
C ILE A 75 -35.15 -34.80 40.38
N LYS A 76 -36.01 -35.78 40.72
CA LYS A 76 -35.60 -37.17 40.96
C LYS A 76 -34.85 -37.79 39.77
N LYS A 77 -35.15 -37.38 38.53
CA LYS A 77 -34.46 -37.85 37.32
C LYS A 77 -33.09 -37.19 37.10
N LEU A 78 -32.81 -36.06 37.76
CA LEU A 78 -31.49 -35.43 37.76
C LEU A 78 -30.49 -36.18 38.65
N ILE A 79 -30.98 -36.87 39.69
CA ILE A 79 -30.19 -37.61 40.67
C ILE A 79 -29.90 -39.02 40.14
N ARG A 80 -29.17 -39.13 39.02
CA ARG A 80 -28.67 -40.41 38.47
C ARG A 80 -27.15 -40.43 38.49
N LYS A 81 -26.54 -41.59 38.82
CA LYS A 81 -25.09 -41.76 39.04
C LYS A 81 -24.18 -41.44 37.83
N GLN A 82 -24.72 -41.10 36.66
CA GLN A 82 -23.98 -40.91 35.41
C GLN A 82 -24.19 -39.53 34.76
N ILE A 83 -24.78 -38.55 35.45
CA ILE A 83 -25.04 -37.20 34.91
C ILE A 83 -24.07 -36.21 35.53
N ASN A 84 -23.17 -35.68 34.70
CA ASN A 84 -22.14 -34.72 35.13
C ASN A 84 -22.41 -33.30 34.63
N ASN A 85 -23.26 -33.14 33.61
CA ASN A 85 -23.55 -31.86 32.97
C ASN A 85 -25.03 -31.50 33.06
N TYR A 86 -25.30 -30.20 33.22
CA TYR A 86 -26.60 -29.62 33.51
C TYR A 86 -26.79 -28.30 32.74
N ALA A 87 -28.02 -28.06 32.34
CA ALA A 87 -28.41 -26.79 31.74
C ALA A 87 -29.65 -26.22 32.43
N LEU A 88 -29.78 -24.90 32.35
CA LEU A 88 -30.89 -24.12 32.86
C LEU A 88 -31.75 -23.62 31.71
N ILE A 89 -33.06 -23.83 31.79
CA ILE A 89 -34.01 -23.30 30.80
C ILE A 89 -34.21 -21.80 31.02
N CYS A 90 -34.12 -21.03 29.94
CA CYS A 90 -34.28 -19.56 29.91
C CYS A 90 -35.69 -19.15 29.46
N GLY A 91 -36.06 -17.89 29.73
CA GLY A 91 -37.36 -17.30 29.43
C GLY A 91 -38.47 -17.64 30.42
N ASP A 92 -38.12 -18.08 31.63
CA ASP A 92 -38.97 -18.62 32.71
C ASP A 92 -40.11 -19.58 32.28
N PRO A 93 -39.92 -20.89 32.42
CA PRO A 93 -40.89 -21.86 31.94
C PRO A 93 -42.16 -22.03 32.80
N LEU A 94 -42.29 -21.41 33.98
CA LEU A 94 -43.29 -21.82 34.98
C LEU A 94 -43.98 -20.72 35.82
N ARG A 95 -43.92 -19.46 35.40
CA ARG A 95 -44.58 -18.27 35.99
C ARG A 95 -43.94 -17.75 37.29
N GLU A 96 -43.32 -16.58 37.15
CA GLU A 96 -43.63 -15.32 37.85
C GLU A 96 -43.69 -14.23 36.74
N ASN A 97 -44.18 -13.00 36.98
CA ASN A 97 -44.23 -11.92 35.96
C ASN A 97 -42.82 -11.40 35.56
N LYS A 98 -41.82 -12.28 35.50
CA LYS A 98 -40.40 -12.04 35.26
C LYS A 98 -39.78 -13.22 34.52
N TYR A 99 -39.18 -12.95 33.37
CA TYR A 99 -38.56 -13.93 32.48
C TYR A 99 -37.07 -14.01 32.76
N LEU A 100 -36.55 -15.22 33.04
CA LEU A 100 -35.12 -15.42 33.29
C LEU A 100 -34.33 -15.38 31.97
N ILE A 101 -33.56 -14.32 31.74
CA ILE A 101 -32.76 -14.12 30.54
C ILE A 101 -31.28 -14.20 30.87
N VAL A 102 -30.49 -14.84 30.00
CA VAL A 102 -29.04 -14.90 30.14
C VAL A 102 -28.40 -14.18 28.96
N VAL A 103 -27.56 -13.19 29.26
CA VAL A 103 -26.70 -12.54 28.27
C VAL A 103 -25.41 -13.36 28.19
N ASP A 104 -25.24 -14.05 27.07
CA ASP A 104 -24.14 -14.98 26.81
C ASP A 104 -23.11 -14.30 25.92
N MET A 105 -21.93 -14.02 26.48
CA MET A 105 -20.88 -13.22 25.87
C MET A 105 -19.72 -14.12 25.48
N ASP A 106 -19.40 -14.17 24.18
CA ASP A 106 -18.41 -15.11 23.66
C ASP A 106 -16.97 -14.77 24.05
N ASN A 107 -16.68 -13.52 24.47
CA ASN A 107 -15.35 -13.08 24.87
C ASN A 107 -15.34 -12.07 26.04
N GLN A 108 -14.16 -11.84 26.61
CA GLN A 108 -13.96 -10.96 27.77
C GLN A 108 -14.19 -9.47 27.49
N LEU A 109 -14.02 -9.00 26.26
CA LEU A 109 -14.21 -7.58 25.91
C LEU A 109 -15.65 -7.11 26.13
N PHE A 110 -16.64 -7.98 25.87
CA PHE A 110 -18.05 -7.63 26.14
C PHE A 110 -18.38 -7.70 27.63
N PHE A 111 -17.67 -8.52 28.41
CA PHE A 111 -17.90 -8.67 29.83
C PHE A 111 -17.62 -7.38 30.63
N GLU A 112 -16.64 -6.58 30.23
CA GLU A 112 -16.27 -5.31 30.91
C GLU A 112 -17.48 -4.36 31.10
N TYR A 113 -18.43 -4.35 30.17
CA TYR A 113 -19.65 -3.52 30.25
C TYR A 113 -20.67 -4.03 31.28
N PHE A 114 -20.58 -5.29 31.67
CA PHE A 114 -21.48 -5.97 32.60
C PHE A 114 -20.79 -6.33 33.93
N GLU A 115 -19.47 -6.20 34.02
CA GLU A 115 -18.67 -6.53 35.21
C GLU A 115 -19.20 -5.84 36.46
N ASN A 116 -19.62 -4.57 36.36
CA ASN A 116 -20.15 -3.79 37.47
C ASN A 116 -21.61 -4.12 37.85
N ASP A 117 -22.30 -5.01 37.14
CA ASP A 117 -23.66 -5.39 37.53
C ASP A 117 -23.68 -6.26 38.79
N GLU A 118 -24.56 -5.91 39.71
CA GLU A 118 -24.89 -6.74 40.87
C GLU A 118 -25.89 -7.81 40.46
N THR A 119 -25.41 -8.84 39.76
CA THR A 119 -26.21 -10.00 39.37
C THR A 119 -25.38 -11.28 39.38
N LEU A 120 -26.02 -12.44 39.24
CA LEU A 120 -25.31 -13.71 39.07
C LEU A 120 -24.52 -13.67 37.74
N ILE A 121 -23.24 -13.99 37.80
CA ILE A 121 -22.36 -14.08 36.62
C ILE A 121 -21.51 -15.35 36.73
N THR A 122 -21.44 -16.11 35.62
CA THR A 122 -20.62 -17.32 35.53
C THR A 122 -19.67 -17.25 34.33
N LYS A 123 -18.43 -17.71 34.49
CA LYS A 123 -17.45 -17.84 33.40
C LYS A 123 -17.67 -19.16 32.66
N THR A 124 -17.54 -19.12 31.34
CA THR A 124 -17.66 -20.30 30.49
C THR A 124 -16.29 -20.96 30.27
N PRO A 125 -16.24 -22.27 29.96
CA PRO A 125 -15.00 -23.01 29.71
C PRO A 125 -14.10 -22.45 28.59
N ASN A 126 -14.65 -21.66 27.66
CA ASN A 126 -13.94 -21.11 26.50
C ASN A 126 -13.54 -19.63 26.70
N GLY A 127 -13.64 -19.10 27.92
CA GLY A 127 -13.25 -17.72 28.24
C GLY A 127 -14.34 -16.66 28.07
N GLY A 128 -15.55 -17.04 27.64
CA GLY A 128 -16.74 -16.18 27.63
C GLY A 128 -17.45 -16.10 28.99
N TYR A 129 -18.56 -15.36 29.08
CA TYR A 129 -19.29 -15.08 30.33
C TYR A 129 -20.81 -15.17 30.14
N HIS A 130 -21.51 -15.70 31.13
CA HIS A 130 -22.98 -15.62 31.23
C HIS A 130 -23.36 -14.63 32.35
N ALA A 131 -24.14 -13.60 32.02
CA ALA A 131 -24.76 -12.70 33.00
C ALA A 131 -26.27 -12.92 33.04
N TYR A 132 -26.83 -13.17 34.22
CA TYR A 132 -28.23 -13.58 34.40
C TYR A 132 -29.08 -12.37 34.80
N TYR A 133 -30.28 -12.24 34.24
CA TYR A 133 -31.22 -11.15 34.53
C TYR A 133 -32.66 -11.66 34.57
N TYR A 134 -33.52 -10.95 35.30
CA TYR A 134 -34.96 -11.05 35.14
C TYR A 134 -35.45 -9.90 34.27
N SER A 135 -36.14 -10.21 33.19
CA SER A 135 -36.86 -9.24 32.36
C SER A 135 -38.32 -9.19 32.79
N ILE A 136 -38.92 -8.02 33.00
CA ILE A 136 -40.36 -7.92 33.25
C ILE A 136 -41.13 -8.26 31.96
N GLU A 137 -40.60 -7.83 30.82
CA GLU A 137 -41.15 -8.13 29.50
C GLU A 137 -40.60 -9.45 28.94
N PRO A 138 -41.42 -10.21 28.18
CA PRO A 138 -40.97 -11.44 27.54
C PRO A 138 -39.88 -11.14 26.51
N VAL A 139 -38.80 -11.91 26.58
CA VAL A 139 -37.65 -11.77 25.68
C VAL A 139 -37.32 -13.11 25.06
N ASP A 140 -37.48 -13.22 23.75
CA ASP A 140 -37.07 -14.39 22.98
C ASP A 140 -35.55 -14.48 22.86
N LYS A 141 -35.08 -15.72 22.62
CA LYS A 141 -33.69 -15.95 22.24
C LYS A 141 -33.32 -15.13 20.99
N ARG A 142 -32.19 -14.40 21.05
CA ARG A 142 -31.57 -13.72 19.92
C ARG A 142 -30.10 -14.07 19.87
N LYS A 143 -29.68 -14.76 18.80
CA LYS A 143 -28.27 -15.01 18.54
C LYS A 143 -27.62 -13.79 17.91
N ARG A 144 -26.35 -13.53 18.20
CA ARG A 144 -25.57 -12.39 17.71
C ARG A 144 -26.38 -11.08 17.81
N PHE A 145 -26.85 -10.77 19.01
CA PHE A 145 -27.66 -9.58 19.26
C PHE A 145 -26.91 -8.32 18.82
N LEU A 146 -27.59 -7.47 18.03
CA LEU A 146 -26.99 -6.32 17.33
C LEU A 146 -25.83 -6.69 16.37
N LYS A 147 -25.79 -7.93 15.87
CA LYS A 147 -24.72 -8.53 15.05
C LYS A 147 -23.35 -8.58 15.76
N LEU A 148 -23.34 -8.51 17.09
CA LEU A 148 -22.14 -8.64 17.94
C LEU A 148 -21.97 -10.10 18.42
N PRO A 149 -20.77 -10.55 18.84
CA PRO A 149 -20.56 -11.88 19.42
C PRO A 149 -21.07 -11.95 20.87
N LEU A 150 -22.38 -11.72 21.00
CA LEU A 150 -23.18 -11.71 22.22
C LEU A 150 -24.57 -12.26 21.89
N ASP A 151 -25.02 -13.25 22.64
CA ASP A 151 -26.33 -13.86 22.52
C ASP A 151 -27.24 -13.41 23.68
N ILE A 152 -28.53 -13.22 23.39
CA ILE A 152 -29.58 -13.13 24.40
C ILE A 152 -30.27 -14.49 24.46
N GLN A 153 -30.10 -15.22 25.56
CA GLN A 153 -30.73 -16.51 25.81
C GLN A 153 -32.00 -16.29 26.64
N GLY A 154 -33.14 -16.30 25.96
CA GLY A 154 -34.46 -16.07 26.54
C GLY A 154 -35.42 -17.22 26.26
N ILE A 155 -36.69 -16.92 26.04
CA ILE A 155 -37.71 -17.94 25.73
C ILE A 155 -37.22 -18.81 24.56
N GLY A 156 -37.43 -20.13 24.65
CA GLY A 156 -36.98 -21.05 23.61
C GLY A 156 -35.53 -21.53 23.73
N SER A 157 -34.81 -21.19 24.80
CA SER A 157 -33.39 -21.55 24.98
C SER A 157 -33.05 -22.14 26.34
N TYR A 158 -31.84 -22.67 26.45
CA TYR A 158 -31.20 -23.07 27.70
C TYR A 158 -29.72 -22.68 27.66
N VAL A 159 -29.10 -22.57 28.83
CA VAL A 159 -27.65 -22.37 28.98
C VAL A 159 -27.04 -23.42 29.90
N MET A 160 -25.81 -23.83 29.63
CA MET A 160 -25.04 -24.68 30.54
C MET A 160 -24.72 -23.93 31.83
N ILE A 161 -24.76 -24.60 32.98
CA ILE A 161 -24.56 -23.97 34.30
C ILE A 161 -23.53 -24.74 35.15
N PRO A 162 -22.86 -24.10 36.13
CA PRO A 162 -22.05 -24.80 37.11
C PRO A 162 -22.87 -25.88 37.84
N PRO A 163 -22.31 -27.08 38.13
CA PRO A 163 -20.91 -27.47 37.99
C PRO A 163 -20.56 -28.16 36.65
N SER A 164 -21.29 -27.89 35.57
CA SER A 164 -21.02 -28.51 34.26
C SER A 164 -19.62 -28.19 33.74
N SER A 165 -19.10 -29.06 32.88
CA SER A 165 -17.82 -28.86 32.20
C SER A 165 -17.92 -29.14 30.71
N TYR A 166 -16.97 -28.56 29.96
CA TYR A 166 -16.78 -28.78 28.54
C TYR A 166 -15.27 -28.90 28.27
N ASN A 167 -14.82 -29.96 27.61
CA ASN A 167 -13.39 -30.26 27.41
C ASN A 167 -12.57 -30.18 28.70
N GLN A 168 -13.06 -30.79 29.80
CA GLN A 168 -12.42 -30.80 31.13
C GLN A 168 -12.32 -29.44 31.86
N ASN A 169 -12.76 -28.34 31.23
CA ASN A 169 -12.85 -27.02 31.85
C ASN A 169 -14.28 -26.76 32.38
N PHE A 170 -14.40 -26.18 33.57
CA PHE A 170 -15.67 -26.02 34.27
C PHE A 170 -16.32 -24.66 34.02
N TYR A 171 -17.65 -24.62 34.13
CA TYR A 171 -18.37 -23.37 34.32
C TYR A 171 -18.17 -22.91 35.76
N GLU A 172 -17.67 -21.69 35.95
CA GLU A 172 -17.27 -21.16 37.26
C GLU A 172 -18.15 -19.98 37.68
N ILE A 173 -18.46 -19.85 38.97
CA ILE A 173 -19.21 -18.70 39.48
C ILE A 173 -18.23 -17.54 39.67
N VAL A 174 -18.43 -16.46 38.90
CA VAL A 174 -17.61 -15.23 39.00
C VAL A 174 -18.22 -14.29 40.02
N LYS A 175 -19.55 -14.16 40.04
CA LYS A 175 -20.27 -13.29 40.96
C LYS A 175 -21.56 -13.97 41.39
N ASN A 176 -21.71 -14.23 42.68
CA ASN A 176 -22.90 -14.87 43.26
C ASN A 176 -23.79 -13.83 43.96
N LYS A 177 -24.52 -13.04 43.17
CA LYS A 177 -25.45 -12.00 43.66
C LYS A 177 -26.88 -12.35 43.24
N PRO A 178 -27.91 -11.83 43.93
CA PRO A 178 -29.30 -11.97 43.50
C PRO A 178 -29.48 -11.55 42.04
N ILE A 179 -30.29 -12.29 41.27
CA ILE A 179 -30.48 -12.00 39.85
C ILE A 179 -31.20 -10.64 39.69
N LYS A 180 -30.53 -9.69 39.03
CA LYS A 180 -31.04 -8.33 38.82
C LYS A 180 -32.30 -8.33 37.95
N THR A 181 -33.33 -7.59 38.35
CA THR A 181 -34.53 -7.35 37.53
C THR A 181 -34.38 -6.07 36.71
N VAL A 182 -34.75 -6.12 35.44
CA VAL A 182 -34.81 -4.98 34.51
C VAL A 182 -36.13 -5.01 33.74
N GLN A 183 -36.54 -3.86 33.18
CA GLN A 183 -37.79 -3.75 32.42
C GLN A 183 -37.77 -4.64 31.16
N ASN A 184 -36.80 -4.39 30.27
CA ASN A 184 -36.53 -5.18 29.08
C ASN A 184 -35.01 -5.40 28.94
N VAL A 185 -34.57 -6.67 28.92
CA VAL A 185 -33.13 -7.00 28.86
C VAL A 185 -32.49 -6.55 27.55
N LYS A 186 -33.21 -6.56 26.42
CA LYS A 186 -32.65 -6.12 25.12
C LYS A 186 -32.30 -4.64 25.14
N ASP A 187 -33.20 -3.81 25.67
CA ASP A 187 -32.98 -2.36 25.77
C ASP A 187 -31.90 -2.04 26.80
N TYR A 188 -31.90 -2.77 27.92
CA TYR A 188 -30.85 -2.65 28.93
C TYR A 188 -29.46 -2.94 28.34
N VAL A 189 -29.31 -4.02 27.57
CA VAL A 189 -28.06 -4.35 26.86
C VAL A 189 -27.73 -3.30 25.81
N LYS A 190 -28.69 -2.88 24.98
CA LYS A 190 -28.49 -1.84 23.96
C LYS A 190 -28.00 -0.52 24.56
N ASN A 191 -28.51 -0.12 25.71
CA ASN A 191 -28.13 1.12 26.39
C ASN A 191 -26.80 1.04 27.12
N LYS A 192 -26.36 -0.17 27.52
CA LYS A 192 -25.05 -0.39 28.11
C LYS A 192 -23.90 -0.40 27.11
N LEU A 193 -24.15 -0.86 25.88
CA LEU A 193 -23.12 -0.96 24.86
C LEU A 193 -22.78 0.41 24.24
N PRO A 194 -21.51 0.68 23.90
CA PRO A 194 -21.13 1.91 23.22
C PRO A 194 -21.90 2.10 21.91
N LYS A 195 -22.42 3.33 21.69
CA LYS A 195 -23.17 3.70 20.47
C LYS A 195 -22.39 3.48 19.17
N SER A 196 -21.07 3.35 19.22
CA SER A 196 -20.21 3.02 18.08
C SER A 196 -20.38 1.59 17.56
N LEU A 197 -20.63 0.60 18.44
CA LEU A 197 -20.83 -0.82 18.09
C LEU A 197 -22.23 -1.11 17.53
N ILE A 198 -23.20 -0.26 17.87
CA ILE A 198 -24.62 -0.37 17.49
C ILE A 198 -24.87 0.19 16.07
N ASN A 199 -23.90 0.93 15.51
CA ASN A 199 -24.06 1.71 14.27
C ASN A 199 -24.05 0.90 12.96
N ILE A 200 -24.16 -0.44 12.96
CA ILE A 200 -24.46 -1.18 11.71
C ILE A 200 -25.87 -0.80 11.20
N GLU A 201 -26.83 -0.53 12.10
CA GLU A 201 -28.11 0.14 11.75
C GLU A 201 -27.91 1.53 11.13
N LYS A 202 -26.82 2.23 11.47
CA LYS A 202 -26.51 3.52 10.83
C LYS A 202 -25.99 3.36 9.41
N ILE A 203 -25.41 2.21 9.04
CA ILE A 203 -24.99 1.96 7.65
C ILE A 203 -26.23 1.81 6.75
N GLU A 204 -27.30 1.17 7.23
CA GLU A 204 -28.60 1.15 6.54
C GLU A 204 -29.28 2.54 6.49
N ASN A 205 -29.11 3.35 7.54
CA ASN A 205 -29.60 4.75 7.57
C ASN A 205 -28.67 5.75 6.84
N GLN A 206 -27.56 5.29 6.27
CA GLN A 206 -26.64 6.09 5.44
C GLN A 206 -26.87 5.90 3.94
N GLN A 207 -27.74 4.98 3.51
CA GLN A 207 -28.17 4.91 2.12
C GLN A 207 -29.17 6.03 1.81
N PRO A 208 -29.07 6.72 0.65
CA PRO A 208 -30.07 7.70 0.23
C PRO A 208 -31.49 7.12 0.35
N ASN A 209 -32.44 7.90 0.87
CA ASN A 209 -33.84 7.47 1.03
C ASN A 209 -34.42 6.80 -0.23
N ASP A 210 -33.97 7.22 -1.41
CA ASP A 210 -34.38 6.69 -2.71
C ASP A 210 -33.91 5.23 -2.94
N ILE A 211 -32.73 4.82 -2.47
CA ILE A 211 -32.25 3.42 -2.57
C ILE A 211 -33.01 2.50 -1.63
N LYS A 212 -33.34 3.01 -0.43
CA LYS A 212 -34.18 2.29 0.52
C LYS A 212 -35.58 2.07 -0.02
N GLN A 213 -36.15 3.10 -0.66
CA GLN A 213 -37.45 3.00 -1.32
C GLN A 213 -37.42 2.04 -2.52
N PHE A 214 -36.36 2.04 -3.31
CA PHE A 214 -36.16 1.11 -4.41
C PHE A 214 -36.10 -0.36 -3.96
N LYS A 215 -35.27 -0.67 -2.95
CA LYS A 215 -35.21 -2.04 -2.38
C LYS A 215 -36.55 -2.49 -1.83
N LYS A 216 -37.28 -1.57 -1.20
CA LYS A 216 -38.63 -1.85 -0.71
C LYS A 216 -39.58 -2.19 -1.87
N GLN A 217 -39.61 -1.38 -2.93
CA GLN A 217 -40.42 -1.65 -4.12
C GLN A 217 -40.03 -2.96 -4.82
N LEU A 218 -38.74 -3.30 -4.81
CA LEU A 218 -38.23 -4.59 -5.30
C LEU A 218 -38.75 -5.74 -4.49
N HIS A 219 -38.59 -5.69 -3.17
CA HIS A 219 -39.02 -6.77 -2.29
C HIS A 219 -40.54 -6.82 -2.05
N GLU A 220 -41.30 -5.81 -2.47
CA GLU A 220 -42.76 -5.87 -2.61
C GLU A 220 -43.19 -6.80 -3.76
N LYS A 221 -42.31 -7.05 -4.75
CA LYS A 221 -42.62 -7.87 -5.94
C LYS A 221 -41.78 -9.14 -6.06
N PHE A 222 -40.54 -9.12 -5.58
CA PHE A 222 -39.56 -10.20 -5.75
C PHE A 222 -38.73 -10.37 -4.47
N SER A 223 -38.77 -11.56 -3.87
CA SER A 223 -37.87 -11.85 -2.75
C SER A 223 -36.43 -12.01 -3.25
N LEU A 224 -35.46 -11.85 -2.35
CA LEU A 224 -34.06 -12.14 -2.66
C LEU A 224 -33.89 -13.59 -3.12
N LEU A 225 -34.69 -14.53 -2.61
CA LEU A 225 -34.68 -15.92 -3.08
C LEU A 225 -35.16 -16.05 -4.53
N ASP A 226 -36.23 -15.35 -4.92
CA ASP A 226 -36.75 -15.40 -6.29
C ASP A 226 -35.68 -14.88 -7.28
N ILE A 227 -35.03 -13.78 -6.90
CA ILE A 227 -33.93 -13.18 -7.66
C ILE A 227 -32.75 -14.15 -7.79
N ILE A 228 -32.40 -14.88 -6.73
CA ILE A 228 -31.34 -15.89 -6.76
C ILE A 228 -31.70 -17.07 -7.67
N LYS A 229 -32.91 -17.61 -7.54
CA LYS A 229 -33.40 -18.73 -8.36
C LYS A 229 -33.41 -18.39 -9.84
N GLU A 230 -33.79 -17.15 -10.20
CA GLU A 230 -33.80 -16.72 -11.59
C GLU A 230 -32.38 -16.60 -12.20
N HIS A 231 -31.37 -16.25 -11.39
CA HIS A 231 -29.99 -16.17 -11.88
C HIS A 231 -29.32 -17.54 -12.00
N PHE A 232 -29.80 -18.52 -11.25
CA PHE A 232 -29.26 -19.87 -11.24
C PHE A 232 -30.41 -20.89 -11.33
N PRO A 233 -31.15 -20.92 -12.46
CA PRO A 233 -32.35 -21.74 -12.60
C PRO A 233 -32.05 -23.24 -12.53
N ASP A 234 -30.85 -23.65 -12.96
CA ASP A 234 -30.42 -25.05 -13.01
C ASP A 234 -29.65 -25.49 -11.75
N TRP A 235 -29.51 -24.63 -10.74
CA TRP A 235 -28.72 -24.91 -9.53
C TRP A 235 -29.55 -25.34 -8.33
N TYR A 236 -30.87 -25.18 -8.37
CA TYR A 236 -31.71 -25.41 -7.20
C TYR A 236 -32.83 -26.39 -7.51
N GLU A 237 -32.59 -27.65 -7.18
CA GLU A 237 -33.69 -28.60 -7.01
C GLU A 237 -34.48 -28.21 -5.74
N PRO A 238 -35.82 -28.41 -5.67
CA PRO A 238 -36.63 -28.07 -4.49
C PRO A 238 -36.13 -28.66 -3.16
N GLN A 239 -35.25 -29.65 -3.23
CA GLN A 239 -34.68 -30.39 -2.11
C GLN A 239 -33.43 -29.73 -1.49
N GLU A 240 -32.84 -28.73 -2.16
CA GLU A 240 -31.58 -28.08 -1.78
C GLU A 240 -31.77 -26.74 -1.05
N ILE A 241 -33.00 -26.22 -1.05
CA ILE A 241 -33.41 -25.04 -0.32
C ILE A 241 -33.99 -25.47 1.02
N ARG A 242 -33.43 -24.95 2.12
CA ARG A 242 -33.86 -25.26 3.49
C ARG A 242 -34.35 -24.01 4.20
N GLU A 243 -35.65 -23.90 4.37
CA GLU A 243 -36.30 -22.82 5.11
C GLU A 243 -36.38 -23.18 6.60
N HIS A 244 -35.86 -22.31 7.48
CA HIS A 244 -35.82 -22.52 8.93
C HIS A 244 -36.16 -21.22 9.66
N GLY A 245 -37.46 -20.97 9.89
CA GLY A 245 -37.93 -19.69 10.42
C GLY A 245 -37.76 -18.59 9.38
N ASN A 246 -37.31 -17.40 9.78
CA ASN A 246 -37.10 -16.25 8.88
C ASN A 246 -35.79 -16.32 8.08
N VAL A 247 -35.31 -17.54 7.81
CA VAL A 247 -33.99 -17.78 7.25
C VAL A 247 -34.08 -18.91 6.24
N ILE A 248 -33.65 -18.62 5.02
CA ILE A 248 -33.56 -19.59 3.93
C ILE A 248 -32.10 -19.94 3.71
N ARG A 249 -31.77 -21.23 3.69
CA ARG A 249 -30.41 -21.70 3.40
C ARG A 249 -30.37 -22.38 2.04
N LEU A 250 -29.33 -22.08 1.27
CA LEU A 250 -29.08 -22.65 -0.05
C LEU A 250 -27.57 -22.87 -0.26
N PHE A 251 -27.23 -23.66 -1.28
CA PHE A 251 -25.86 -23.79 -1.75
C PHE A 251 -25.35 -22.45 -2.27
N ASN A 252 -24.08 -22.15 -2.01
CA ASN A 252 -23.51 -20.84 -2.28
C ASN A 252 -23.57 -20.49 -3.78
N PRO A 253 -24.42 -19.53 -4.20
CA PRO A 253 -24.53 -19.08 -5.60
C PRO A 253 -23.28 -18.35 -6.11
N ILE A 254 -22.46 -17.84 -5.20
CA ILE A 254 -21.37 -16.91 -5.49
C ILE A 254 -20.04 -17.64 -5.70
N LYS A 255 -19.83 -18.77 -5.00
CA LYS A 255 -18.58 -19.52 -5.04
C LYS A 255 -18.86 -21.02 -4.90
N LYS A 256 -18.22 -21.83 -5.74
CA LYS A 256 -18.27 -23.28 -5.65
C LYS A 256 -17.77 -23.72 -4.27
N GLN A 257 -18.66 -24.32 -3.49
CA GLN A 257 -18.35 -24.85 -2.16
C GLN A 257 -17.89 -26.31 -2.25
N GLU A 258 -16.92 -26.69 -1.42
CA GLU A 258 -16.39 -28.07 -1.35
C GLU A 258 -17.23 -29.00 -0.46
N SER A 259 -18.20 -28.44 0.28
CA SER A 259 -19.04 -29.15 1.23
C SER A 259 -20.46 -29.36 0.68
N ASP A 260 -21.05 -30.52 0.96
CA ASP A 260 -22.44 -30.86 0.60
C ASP A 260 -23.51 -30.17 1.47
N SER A 261 -23.14 -29.16 2.27
CA SER A 261 -24.05 -28.44 3.17
C SER A 261 -24.32 -27.00 2.68
N PRO A 262 -25.59 -26.56 2.58
CA PRO A 262 -25.96 -25.19 2.24
C PRO A 262 -25.24 -24.17 3.14
N SER A 263 -24.33 -23.37 2.55
CA SER A 263 -23.49 -22.41 3.27
C SER A 263 -23.94 -20.96 3.11
N PHE A 264 -24.93 -20.70 2.24
CA PHE A 264 -25.46 -19.38 1.96
C PHE A 264 -26.83 -19.21 2.61
N VAL A 265 -27.01 -18.08 3.28
CA VAL A 265 -28.09 -17.83 4.22
C VAL A 265 -28.78 -16.52 3.85
N ILE A 266 -30.05 -16.57 3.48
CA ILE A 266 -30.92 -15.40 3.27
C ILE A 266 -31.73 -15.17 4.54
N PHE A 267 -31.78 -13.93 5.00
CA PHE A 267 -32.65 -13.47 6.07
C PHE A 267 -33.90 -12.84 5.45
N GLU A 268 -35.05 -13.50 5.56
CA GLU A 268 -36.29 -13.09 4.88
C GLU A 268 -36.84 -11.77 5.41
N GLU A 269 -36.73 -11.50 6.72
CA GLU A 269 -37.22 -10.25 7.30
C GLU A 269 -36.49 -9.02 6.77
N THR A 270 -35.19 -9.15 6.49
CA THR A 270 -34.33 -8.03 6.07
C THR A 270 -33.97 -8.10 4.59
N GLN A 271 -34.36 -9.16 3.89
CA GLN A 271 -33.98 -9.44 2.49
C GLN A 271 -32.47 -9.27 2.24
N SER A 272 -31.67 -9.74 3.21
CA SER A 272 -30.21 -9.70 3.20
C SER A 272 -29.63 -11.11 3.27
N TRP A 273 -28.35 -11.27 3.00
CA TRP A 273 -27.70 -12.57 2.96
C TRP A 273 -26.35 -12.58 3.69
N TYR A 274 -25.93 -13.77 4.08
CA TYR A 274 -24.59 -14.07 4.60
C TYR A 274 -24.13 -15.44 4.11
N SER A 275 -22.86 -15.55 3.76
CA SER A 275 -22.20 -16.75 3.25
C SER A 275 -21.16 -17.24 4.25
N HIS A 276 -21.35 -18.43 4.81
CA HIS A 276 -20.38 -19.06 5.72
C HIS A 276 -19.10 -19.54 5.01
N SER A 277 -19.15 -19.78 3.70
CA SER A 277 -18.00 -20.30 2.93
C SER A 277 -17.11 -19.20 2.35
N SER A 278 -17.63 -17.98 2.19
CA SER A 278 -16.85 -16.81 1.77
C SER A 278 -16.66 -15.77 2.88
N ASP A 279 -17.36 -15.90 4.00
CA ASP A 279 -17.44 -14.89 5.07
C ASP A 279 -17.90 -13.51 4.56
N GLU A 280 -18.77 -13.52 3.56
CA GLU A 280 -19.34 -12.32 2.93
C GLU A 280 -20.81 -12.15 3.37
N SER A 281 -21.28 -10.91 3.48
CA SER A 281 -22.71 -10.58 3.63
C SER A 281 -23.06 -9.36 2.82
N GLY A 282 -24.36 -9.18 2.56
CA GLY A 282 -24.87 -7.99 1.93
C GLY A 282 -26.37 -8.05 1.72
N ASP A 283 -26.90 -7.13 0.93
CA ASP A 283 -28.29 -7.15 0.48
C ASP A 283 -28.42 -7.56 -1.01
N VAL A 284 -29.62 -7.42 -1.58
CA VAL A 284 -29.89 -7.73 -2.99
C VAL A 284 -28.96 -7.01 -3.97
N ILE A 285 -28.52 -5.79 -3.67
CA ILE A 285 -27.59 -5.05 -4.53
C ILE A 285 -26.21 -5.69 -4.43
N ASP A 286 -25.74 -5.99 -3.22
CA ASP A 286 -24.44 -6.64 -3.01
C ASP A 286 -24.40 -8.04 -3.62
N PHE A 287 -25.54 -8.74 -3.62
CA PHE A 287 -25.69 -10.01 -4.31
C PHE A 287 -25.48 -9.86 -5.82
N ILE A 288 -26.20 -8.94 -6.48
CA ILE A 288 -26.09 -8.68 -7.93
C ILE A 288 -24.68 -8.25 -8.32
N LYS A 289 -24.08 -7.34 -7.53
CA LYS A 289 -22.67 -6.94 -7.71
C LYS A 289 -21.75 -8.15 -7.73
N ARG A 290 -21.95 -9.05 -6.77
CA ARG A 290 -21.06 -10.17 -6.58
C ARG A 290 -21.16 -11.22 -7.70
N ILE A 291 -22.37 -11.56 -8.14
CA ILE A 291 -22.58 -12.55 -9.22
C ILE A 291 -22.15 -12.01 -10.60
N ASN A 292 -22.33 -10.70 -10.83
CA ASN A 292 -21.93 -10.05 -12.08
C ASN A 292 -20.44 -9.65 -12.08
N LYS A 293 -19.69 -9.93 -11.00
CA LYS A 293 -18.31 -9.47 -10.78
C LYS A 293 -18.16 -7.95 -10.98
N GLU A 294 -19.19 -7.20 -10.63
CA GLU A 294 -19.31 -5.76 -10.80
C GLU A 294 -19.27 -5.08 -9.42
N SER A 295 -18.44 -4.07 -9.24
CA SER A 295 -18.30 -3.36 -7.97
C SER A 295 -19.17 -2.11 -7.89
N ARG A 296 -19.57 -1.58 -9.05
CA ARG A 296 -20.31 -0.32 -9.18
C ARG A 296 -21.79 -0.46 -8.79
N LEU A 297 -22.29 0.53 -8.04
CA LEU A 297 -23.66 0.57 -7.53
C LEU A 297 -24.69 0.93 -8.61
N ASP A 298 -24.34 1.83 -9.53
CA ASP A 298 -25.19 2.25 -10.63
C ASP A 298 -25.48 1.11 -11.61
N HIS A 299 -24.48 0.30 -11.92
CA HIS A 299 -24.64 -0.87 -12.79
C HIS A 299 -25.58 -1.91 -12.17
N ALA A 300 -25.44 -2.21 -10.87
CA ALA A 300 -26.33 -3.13 -10.16
C ALA A 300 -27.77 -2.61 -10.08
N LEU A 301 -27.97 -1.30 -9.89
CA LEU A 301 -29.30 -0.67 -9.88
C LEU A 301 -29.94 -0.65 -11.26
N GLN A 302 -29.17 -0.34 -12.32
CA GLN A 302 -29.64 -0.39 -13.71
C GLN A 302 -30.02 -1.82 -14.11
N TYR A 303 -29.21 -2.80 -13.73
CA TYR A 303 -29.49 -4.21 -13.95
C TYR A 303 -30.83 -4.61 -13.32
N LEU A 304 -31.01 -4.29 -12.03
CA LEU A 304 -32.25 -4.59 -11.31
C LEU A 304 -33.45 -3.84 -11.92
N GLN A 305 -33.27 -2.60 -12.38
CA GLN A 305 -34.33 -1.85 -13.07
C GLN A 305 -34.72 -2.48 -14.41
N LEU A 306 -33.75 -2.78 -15.25
CA LEU A 306 -33.98 -3.35 -16.58
C LEU A 306 -34.64 -4.73 -16.49
N LYS A 307 -34.18 -5.55 -15.55
CA LYS A 307 -34.64 -6.93 -15.39
C LYS A 307 -35.98 -7.05 -14.66
N TYR A 308 -36.19 -6.27 -13.60
CA TYR A 308 -37.39 -6.39 -12.75
C TYR A 308 -38.40 -5.24 -12.94
N GLY A 309 -38.14 -4.31 -13.85
CA GLY A 309 -39.07 -3.23 -14.23
C GLY A 309 -39.32 -2.21 -13.13
N ILE A 310 -38.42 -2.08 -12.16
CA ILE A 310 -38.56 -1.17 -11.02
C ILE A 310 -37.70 0.04 -11.28
N LYS A 311 -38.31 1.23 -11.23
CA LYS A 311 -37.60 2.49 -11.47
C LYS A 311 -36.46 2.62 -10.47
N ALA A 312 -35.21 2.47 -10.92
CA ALA A 312 -34.06 2.70 -10.09
C ALA A 312 -34.10 4.15 -9.60
N PRO A 313 -33.62 4.40 -8.38
CA PRO A 313 -33.47 5.76 -7.93
C PRO A 313 -32.50 6.44 -8.88
N THR A 314 -32.81 7.67 -9.29
CA THR A 314 -31.82 8.50 -9.98
C THR A 314 -30.69 8.70 -9.00
N LEU A 315 -29.63 7.90 -9.14
CA LEU A 315 -28.40 8.19 -8.44
C LEU A 315 -28.04 9.59 -8.91
N LYS A 316 -28.21 10.61 -8.04
CA LYS A 316 -27.46 11.83 -8.21
C LYS A 316 -26.04 11.33 -8.32
N ALA A 317 -25.47 11.42 -9.52
CA ALA A 317 -24.10 11.03 -9.73
C ALA A 317 -23.35 11.59 -8.52
N LYS A 318 -22.62 10.73 -7.80
CA LYS A 318 -21.41 11.27 -7.18
C LYS A 318 -20.80 12.06 -8.31
N LYS A 319 -20.69 13.37 -8.15
CA LYS A 319 -19.90 14.19 -9.07
C LYS A 319 -18.45 13.65 -8.95
N GLU A 320 -18.17 12.50 -9.53
CA GLU A 320 -17.18 12.49 -10.58
C GLU A 320 -17.66 13.60 -11.50
N ASN A 321 -17.04 14.76 -11.36
CA ASN A 321 -17.13 15.74 -12.41
C ASN A 321 -16.60 15.00 -13.65
N LYS A 322 -17.46 14.33 -14.41
CA LYS A 322 -17.34 14.40 -15.85
C LYS A 322 -17.49 15.88 -16.10
N ILE A 323 -16.34 16.53 -16.14
CA ILE A 323 -16.23 17.82 -16.74
C ILE A 323 -16.54 17.50 -18.20
N ASP A 324 -17.81 17.70 -18.59
CA ASP A 324 -18.07 17.92 -20.01
C ASP A 324 -17.20 19.12 -20.36
N ILE A 325 -16.20 18.82 -21.17
CA ILE A 325 -15.37 19.79 -21.85
C ILE A 325 -16.19 20.09 -23.08
N ASP A 326 -16.95 21.17 -23.03
CA ASP A 326 -17.89 21.52 -24.10
C ASP A 326 -17.12 21.89 -25.38
N ASP A 327 -15.92 22.47 -25.21
CA ASP A 327 -14.94 22.75 -26.26
C ASP A 327 -13.52 22.83 -25.67
N ILE A 328 -12.51 22.99 -26.54
CA ILE A 328 -11.10 23.06 -26.12
C ILE A 328 -10.82 24.29 -25.25
N ASP A 329 -11.55 25.39 -25.42
CA ASP A 329 -11.39 26.60 -24.60
C ASP A 329 -12.00 26.41 -23.20
N ASP A 330 -13.05 25.61 -23.08
CA ASP A 330 -13.66 25.18 -21.84
C ASP A 330 -12.79 24.14 -21.11
N PHE A 331 -12.05 23.30 -21.84
CA PHE A 331 -10.96 22.50 -21.27
C PHE A 331 -9.93 23.42 -20.62
N PHE A 332 -9.33 24.33 -21.40
CA PHE A 332 -8.30 25.24 -20.89
C PHE A 332 -8.81 26.06 -19.71
N ARG A 333 -9.99 26.67 -19.81
CA ARG A 333 -10.60 27.46 -18.72
C ARG A 333 -10.86 26.65 -17.45
N LYS A 334 -11.16 25.35 -17.57
CA LYS A 334 -11.39 24.45 -16.43
C LYS A 334 -10.10 23.78 -15.91
N THR A 335 -9.05 23.66 -16.73
CA THR A 335 -7.76 23.06 -16.35
C THR A 335 -6.70 24.08 -15.94
N GLU A 336 -6.76 25.31 -16.43
CA GLU A 336 -5.90 26.44 -16.04
C GLU A 336 -6.20 26.90 -14.61
N LYS A 337 -7.41 26.67 -14.09
CA LYS A 337 -7.80 27.01 -12.71
C LYS A 337 -7.25 26.06 -11.62
N ASN A 338 -6.16 25.34 -11.89
CA ASN A 338 -5.61 24.35 -10.95
C ASN A 338 -4.74 24.93 -9.83
N ASP A 339 -4.43 26.23 -9.85
CA ASP A 339 -3.56 26.92 -8.88
C ASP A 339 -4.02 26.83 -7.43
N LYS A 340 -5.32 26.62 -7.21
CA LYS A 340 -5.88 26.50 -5.86
C LYS A 340 -5.73 25.10 -5.28
N ASN A 341 -5.14 24.13 -5.98
CA ASN A 341 -4.94 22.79 -5.42
C ASN A 341 -3.57 22.68 -4.73
N ILE A 342 -3.60 22.18 -3.51
CA ILE A 342 -2.38 21.87 -2.75
C ILE A 342 -2.36 20.43 -2.26
N ASN A 343 -1.19 19.95 -1.87
CA ASN A 343 -1.04 18.67 -1.20
C ASN A 343 -0.87 18.84 0.31
N HIS A 344 -0.98 17.76 1.05
CA HIS A 344 -0.57 17.73 2.46
C HIS A 344 0.96 17.57 2.55
N GLY A 345 1.55 18.01 3.66
CA GLY A 345 2.98 17.85 3.93
C GLY A 345 3.81 18.91 3.23
N MET A 346 4.88 18.46 2.56
CA MET A 346 5.73 19.32 1.75
C MET A 346 5.42 19.13 0.27
N PHE A 347 5.27 20.23 -0.46
CA PHE A 347 5.06 20.21 -1.91
C PHE A 347 5.50 21.55 -2.52
N PHE A 348 5.66 21.57 -3.84
CA PHE A 348 5.98 22.77 -4.60
C PHE A 348 4.75 23.20 -5.41
N ASN A 349 4.52 24.50 -5.51
CA ASN A 349 3.47 25.13 -6.30
C ASN A 349 4.11 26.24 -7.13
N ASP A 350 3.72 26.36 -8.40
CA ASP A 350 4.38 27.28 -9.34
C ASP A 350 4.21 28.76 -8.99
N ILE A 351 3.19 29.12 -8.19
CA ILE A 351 2.91 30.50 -7.77
C ILE A 351 3.54 30.80 -6.42
N ASP A 352 3.27 29.95 -5.42
CA ASP A 352 3.65 30.22 -4.03
C ASP A 352 4.99 29.56 -3.63
N GLY A 353 5.59 28.79 -4.54
CA GLY A 353 6.81 28.02 -4.34
C GLY A 353 6.63 26.81 -3.43
N LEU A 354 7.67 26.53 -2.65
CA LEU A 354 7.71 25.53 -1.61
C LEU A 354 6.70 25.86 -0.50
N ILE A 355 5.87 24.90 -0.16
CA ILE A 355 4.87 25.00 0.89
C ILE A 355 5.02 23.84 1.87
N TYR A 356 4.86 24.15 3.16
CA TYR A 356 4.64 23.18 4.22
C TYR A 356 3.24 23.36 4.79
N ALA A 357 2.40 22.33 4.71
CA ALA A 357 1.03 22.38 5.19
C ALA A 357 0.64 21.09 5.93
N SER A 358 -0.18 21.23 6.97
CA SER A 358 -0.69 20.08 7.71
C SER A 358 -2.09 20.31 8.27
N VAL A 359 -2.74 19.20 8.63
CA VAL A 359 -3.90 19.22 9.53
C VAL A 359 -3.42 19.39 10.98
N TYR A 360 -4.12 20.23 11.75
CA TYR A 360 -3.89 20.39 13.20
C TYR A 360 -4.91 19.58 14.00
N SER A 361 -4.44 18.77 14.96
CA SER A 361 -5.28 18.02 15.89
C SER A 361 -5.93 18.97 16.91
N GLY A 362 -7.27 18.97 17.03
CA GLY A 362 -7.99 19.84 17.96
C GLY A 362 -9.38 20.32 17.53
N GLY A 363 -10.01 19.67 16.54
CA GLY A 363 -11.36 20.01 16.09
C GLY A 363 -11.44 21.08 14.99
N ILE A 364 -10.31 21.66 14.58
CA ILE A 364 -10.28 22.61 13.45
C ILE A 364 -10.36 21.82 12.13
N LYS A 365 -11.46 22.01 11.40
CA LYS A 365 -11.65 21.45 10.05
C LYS A 365 -10.95 22.32 9.01
N GLY A 366 -9.65 22.12 8.82
CA GLY A 366 -8.86 22.85 7.83
C GLY A 366 -7.42 22.35 7.74
N ILE A 367 -6.75 22.70 6.64
CA ILE A 367 -5.31 22.55 6.48
C ILE A 367 -4.70 23.94 6.52
N PHE A 368 -3.64 24.08 7.29
CA PHE A 368 -2.91 25.34 7.43
C PHE A 368 -1.45 25.07 7.13
N GLY A 369 -0.81 26.06 6.53
CA GLY A 369 0.58 25.97 6.14
C GLY A 369 1.20 27.32 5.90
N ILE A 370 2.43 27.26 5.40
CA ILE A 370 3.25 28.44 5.11
C ILE A 370 3.95 28.25 3.77
N SER A 371 4.09 29.35 3.04
CA SER A 371 5.10 29.55 1.99
C SER A 371 5.98 30.74 2.40
N ARG A 372 6.99 31.09 1.58
CA ARG A 372 8.01 32.12 1.86
C ARG A 372 7.48 33.34 2.65
N ASN A 373 6.40 33.96 2.20
CA ASN A 373 5.84 35.15 2.86
C ASN A 373 4.31 35.07 3.02
N LYS A 374 3.74 33.86 3.00
CA LYS A 374 2.29 33.69 2.88
C LYS A 374 1.78 32.60 3.81
N LEU A 375 0.66 32.90 4.48
CA LEU A 375 -0.13 31.88 5.17
C LEU A 375 -0.97 31.11 4.16
N ILE A 376 -0.83 29.80 4.17
CA ILE A 376 -1.61 28.90 3.34
C ILE A 376 -2.80 28.39 4.16
N LYS A 377 -4.00 28.58 3.63
CA LYS A 377 -5.25 28.05 4.20
C LYS A 377 -5.91 27.18 3.16
N ALA A 378 -6.24 25.94 3.52
CA ALA A 378 -6.86 25.02 2.60
C ALA A 378 -8.04 24.28 3.20
N LEU A 379 -9.07 24.09 2.39
CA LEU A 379 -10.22 23.26 2.73
C LEU A 379 -9.91 21.81 2.46
N GLN A 380 -10.43 20.95 3.34
CA GLN A 380 -10.44 19.51 3.09
C GLN A 380 -11.47 19.24 2.00
N LYS A 381 -11.08 18.49 0.97
CA LYS A 381 -11.99 17.93 -0.04
C LYS A 381 -13.04 17.01 0.63
N PHE A 382 -14.09 17.59 1.20
CA PHE A 382 -15.35 16.91 1.52
C PHE A 382 -16.38 17.34 0.50
N ASP A 383 -17.20 16.38 0.07
CA ASP A 383 -18.31 16.54 -0.84
C ASP A 383 -19.11 17.83 -0.56
N THR A 384 -19.48 18.53 -1.64
CA THR A 384 -20.27 19.79 -1.71
C THR A 384 -19.55 21.11 -1.37
N ILE A 385 -18.71 21.61 -2.28
CA ILE A 385 -18.66 23.06 -2.49
C ILE A 385 -19.39 23.37 -3.80
N LYS A 386 -20.62 23.87 -3.70
CA LYS A 386 -21.39 24.41 -4.84
C LYS A 386 -20.83 25.77 -5.34
N LYS A 387 -19.73 26.25 -4.76
CA LYS A 387 -19.12 27.56 -5.02
C LYS A 387 -17.60 27.42 -5.11
N GLU A 388 -16.94 28.30 -5.85
CA GLU A 388 -15.47 28.36 -5.84
C GLU A 388 -14.98 28.71 -4.43
N PRO A 389 -13.85 28.13 -3.96
CA PRO A 389 -13.25 28.54 -2.70
C PRO A 389 -12.85 30.02 -2.79
N PRO A 390 -12.89 30.76 -1.66
CA PRO A 390 -12.46 32.16 -1.61
C PRO A 390 -11.09 32.36 -2.26
N GLU A 391 -10.80 33.58 -2.71
CA GLU A 391 -9.58 33.92 -3.47
C GLU A 391 -8.29 33.44 -2.77
N ASN A 392 -8.25 33.47 -1.44
CA ASN A 392 -7.09 33.09 -0.61
C ASN A 392 -7.21 31.73 0.09
N VAL A 393 -8.00 30.80 -0.47
CA VAL A 393 -8.22 29.48 0.13
C VAL A 393 -8.00 28.37 -0.91
N TYR A 394 -7.08 27.46 -0.60
CA TYR A 394 -6.74 26.31 -1.43
C TYR A 394 -7.66 25.11 -1.14
N ILE A 395 -7.57 24.09 -1.98
CA ILE A 395 -8.21 22.77 -1.82
C ILE A 395 -7.08 21.76 -1.66
N CYS A 396 -7.05 21.08 -0.52
CA CYS A 396 -6.07 20.01 -0.33
C CYS A 396 -6.58 18.70 -0.98
N LYS A 397 -5.77 18.17 -1.90
CA LYS A 397 -5.91 16.85 -2.54
C LYS A 397 -5.00 15.82 -1.83
N GLY A 398 -5.29 14.53 -2.05
CA GLY A 398 -4.46 13.43 -1.55
C GLY A 398 -4.69 13.03 -0.09
N TYR A 399 -3.78 12.20 0.41
CA TYR A 399 -3.81 11.65 1.77
C TYR A 399 -3.38 12.71 2.80
N LYS A 400 -3.88 12.58 4.03
CA LYS A 400 -3.73 13.58 5.09
C LYS A 400 -3.22 12.94 6.37
N GLN A 401 -1.98 12.44 6.32
CA GLN A 401 -1.33 11.89 7.50
C GLN A 401 -0.72 13.04 8.30
N PRO A 402 -1.07 13.23 9.58
CA PRO A 402 -0.57 14.34 10.37
C PRO A 402 0.96 14.34 10.40
N LEU A 403 1.55 15.52 10.24
CA LEU A 403 2.98 15.70 10.48
C LEU A 403 3.29 15.50 11.96
N ASN A 404 4.56 15.26 12.26
CA ASN A 404 5.00 15.09 13.64
C ASN A 404 4.88 16.39 14.44
N GLU A 405 4.86 16.28 15.77
CA GLU A 405 4.64 17.43 16.65
C GLU A 405 5.67 18.55 16.48
N ARG A 406 6.95 18.22 16.21
CA ARG A 406 8.02 19.21 16.05
C ARG A 406 7.85 20.00 14.76
N THR A 407 7.56 19.32 13.66
CA THR A 407 7.28 19.92 12.36
C THR A 407 5.99 20.74 12.41
N LEU A 408 4.94 20.25 13.06
CA LEU A 408 3.70 21.01 13.29
C LEU A 408 3.93 22.29 14.09
N ARG A 409 4.76 22.20 15.14
CA ARG A 409 5.16 23.35 15.96
C ARG A 409 5.95 24.36 15.14
N ALA A 410 6.92 23.92 14.34
CA ALA A 410 7.68 24.78 13.45
C ALA A 410 6.76 25.54 12.47
N ILE A 411 5.83 24.84 11.80
CA ILE A 411 4.85 25.49 10.90
C ILE A 411 4.00 26.51 11.66
N ARG A 412 3.53 26.17 12.86
CA ARG A 412 2.70 27.06 13.68
C ARG A 412 3.45 28.32 14.09
N ASP A 413 4.69 28.15 14.57
CA ASP A 413 5.48 29.26 15.11
C ASP A 413 5.92 30.20 13.97
N LEU A 414 6.24 29.68 12.78
CA LEU A 414 6.47 30.49 11.57
C LEU A 414 5.18 31.17 11.09
N SER A 415 4.04 30.47 11.11
CA SER A 415 2.75 31.07 10.76
C SER A 415 2.41 32.26 11.67
N HIS A 416 2.70 32.13 12.96
CA HIS A 416 2.49 33.19 13.93
C HIS A 416 3.38 34.41 13.65
N GLN A 417 4.65 34.20 13.26
CA GLN A 417 5.54 35.29 12.86
C GLN A 417 5.03 36.00 11.60
N ILE A 418 4.65 35.27 10.54
CA ILE A 418 4.07 35.88 9.33
C ILE A 418 2.82 36.68 9.69
N HIS A 419 1.97 36.16 10.57
CA HIS A 419 0.74 36.86 10.96
C HIS A 419 1.00 38.20 11.65
N ILE A 420 2.00 38.28 12.52
CA ILE A 420 2.33 39.49 13.29
C ILE A 420 3.18 40.45 12.47
N ASN A 421 4.23 39.95 11.81
CA ASN A 421 5.29 40.74 11.21
C ASN A 421 5.19 40.86 9.68
N GLY A 422 4.34 40.07 9.04
CA GLY A 422 4.29 39.91 7.58
C GLY A 422 5.39 39.00 7.00
N ASN A 423 6.37 38.59 7.82
CA ASN A 423 7.47 37.70 7.47
C ASN A 423 7.89 36.84 8.68
N PHE A 424 8.88 35.96 8.48
CA PHE A 424 9.52 35.23 9.58
C PHE A 424 11.03 35.46 9.58
N ALA A 425 11.66 35.27 10.74
CA ALA A 425 13.11 35.28 10.85
C ALA A 425 13.70 33.99 10.25
N TYR A 426 14.82 34.12 9.55
CA TYR A 426 15.57 33.01 8.96
C TYR A 426 17.07 33.22 9.14
N ASN A 427 17.84 32.14 9.00
CA ASN A 427 19.29 32.17 9.12
C ASN A 427 19.94 32.38 7.74
N ASN A 428 21.14 32.96 7.72
CA ASN A 428 22.02 32.77 6.57
C ASN A 428 22.29 31.27 6.39
N ILE A 429 22.20 30.77 5.15
CA ILE A 429 22.26 29.34 4.87
C ILE A 429 23.63 28.73 5.23
N SER A 430 24.73 29.49 5.09
CA SER A 430 26.07 29.07 5.51
C SER A 430 26.19 28.97 7.03
N GLU A 431 25.62 29.92 7.78
CA GLU A 431 25.61 29.87 9.25
C GLU A 431 24.77 28.70 9.77
N LEU A 432 23.63 28.41 9.11
CA LEU A 432 22.82 27.26 9.43
C LEU A 432 23.58 25.96 9.17
N PHE A 433 24.24 25.84 8.01
CA PHE A 433 25.10 24.70 7.68
C PHE A 433 26.16 24.48 8.76
N ASP A 434 26.89 25.53 9.14
CA ASP A 434 27.91 25.46 10.19
C ASP A 434 27.35 24.99 11.53
N SER A 435 26.18 25.53 11.92
CA SER A 435 25.52 25.14 13.16
C SER A 435 25.15 23.65 13.15
N VAL A 436 24.57 23.15 12.05
CA VAL A 436 24.22 21.73 11.92
C VAL A 436 25.48 20.85 11.89
N LEU A 437 26.52 21.28 11.18
CA LEU A 437 27.79 20.56 11.13
C LEU A 437 28.43 20.41 12.51
N GLN A 438 28.60 21.51 13.23
CA GLN A 438 29.20 21.49 14.58
C GLN A 438 28.41 20.59 15.53
N ASN A 439 27.07 20.70 15.52
CA ASN A 439 26.23 19.89 16.41
C ASN A 439 26.22 18.41 16.03
N THR A 440 26.25 18.06 14.74
CA THR A 440 26.26 16.65 14.32
C THR A 440 27.56 15.94 14.67
N GLN A 441 28.70 16.63 14.57
CA GLN A 441 30.02 16.08 14.91
C GLN A 441 30.19 15.73 16.40
N VAL A 442 29.38 16.31 17.30
CA VAL A 442 29.34 15.95 18.73
C VAL A 442 28.79 14.53 18.97
N TYR A 443 27.96 14.03 18.05
CA TYR A 443 27.23 12.77 18.22
C TYR A 443 27.68 11.66 17.29
N LEU A 444 28.14 12.03 16.09
CA LEU A 444 28.45 11.09 15.02
C LEU A 444 29.89 11.26 14.56
N GLU A 445 30.57 10.14 14.37
CA GLU A 445 31.89 10.09 13.74
C GLU A 445 31.72 9.45 12.36
N LEU A 446 32.19 10.15 11.33
CA LEU A 446 32.27 9.66 9.96
C LEU A 446 33.73 9.59 9.53
N LYS A 447 34.03 8.84 8.46
CA LYS A 447 35.42 8.46 8.12
C LYS A 447 36.27 9.67 7.73
N ASN A 448 35.66 10.67 7.10
CA ASN A 448 36.33 11.87 6.65
C ASN A 448 35.40 13.09 6.75
N GLN A 449 36.00 14.27 6.62
CA GLN A 449 35.27 15.53 6.73
C GLN A 449 34.26 15.73 5.57
N ASN A 450 34.54 15.20 4.38
CA ASN A 450 33.64 15.28 3.23
C ASN A 450 32.33 14.52 3.48
N GLU A 451 32.38 13.37 4.17
CA GLU A 451 31.18 12.65 4.61
C GLU A 451 30.36 13.46 5.61
N HIS A 452 31.00 14.23 6.50
CA HIS A 452 30.30 15.16 7.39
C HIS A 452 29.62 16.29 6.61
N TYR A 453 30.30 16.89 5.63
CA TYR A 453 29.70 17.90 4.77
C TYR A 453 28.51 17.33 3.98
N PHE A 454 28.69 16.19 3.33
CA PHE A 454 27.62 15.48 2.62
C PHE A 454 26.43 15.19 3.55
N PHE A 455 26.67 14.67 4.77
CA PHE A 455 25.61 14.37 5.73
C PHE A 455 24.77 15.61 6.07
N VAL A 456 25.42 16.76 6.30
CA VAL A 456 24.72 18.01 6.61
C VAL A 456 23.95 18.55 5.41
N LEU A 457 24.56 18.54 4.22
CA LEU A 457 23.89 18.93 2.97
C LEU A 457 22.66 18.05 2.72
N TRP A 458 22.78 16.74 2.95
CA TRP A 458 21.67 15.80 2.86
C TRP A 458 20.55 16.15 3.85
N VAL A 459 20.88 16.47 5.11
CA VAL A 459 19.91 16.94 6.11
C VAL A 459 19.16 18.17 5.64
N LEU A 460 19.86 19.19 5.14
CA LEU A 460 19.23 20.41 4.63
C LEU A 460 18.35 20.10 3.41
N GLY A 461 18.82 19.25 2.51
CA GLY A 461 18.07 18.82 1.34
C GLY A 461 16.76 18.12 1.65
N THR A 462 16.62 17.50 2.84
CA THR A 462 15.33 16.90 3.25
C THR A 462 14.19 17.89 3.37
N TYR A 463 14.48 19.18 3.60
CA TYR A 463 13.48 20.25 3.65
C TYR A 463 13.11 20.77 2.25
N LEU A 464 13.79 20.31 1.20
CA LEU A 464 13.60 20.73 -0.19
C LEU A 464 13.24 19.53 -1.09
N ARG A 465 12.85 18.39 -0.50
CA ARG A 465 12.56 17.15 -1.24
C ARG A 465 11.48 17.33 -2.32
N ALA A 466 10.57 18.30 -2.19
CA ALA A 466 9.57 18.60 -3.20
C ALA A 466 10.10 19.33 -4.44
N ILE A 467 11.35 19.82 -4.40
CA ILE A 467 12.01 20.54 -5.49
C ILE A 467 12.91 19.58 -6.28
N PHE A 468 13.64 18.71 -5.58
CA PHE A 468 14.62 17.84 -6.23
C PHE A 468 13.97 16.68 -6.97
N VAL A 469 14.22 16.60 -8.28
CA VAL A 469 13.76 15.50 -9.15
C VAL A 469 14.33 14.17 -8.67
N TRP A 470 15.62 14.15 -8.36
CA TRP A 470 16.33 13.02 -7.77
C TRP A 470 16.79 13.41 -6.38
N PHE A 471 16.63 12.53 -5.38
CA PHE A 471 17.20 12.72 -4.06
C PHE A 471 17.72 11.38 -3.52
N PRO A 472 19.04 11.24 -3.26
CA PRO A 472 19.63 9.95 -2.96
C PRO A 472 19.20 9.44 -1.58
N TYR A 473 19.13 8.13 -1.45
CA TYR A 473 19.12 7.50 -0.13
C TYR A 473 20.47 7.66 0.55
N ILE A 474 20.48 7.66 1.88
CA ILE A 474 21.72 7.55 2.66
C ILE A 474 21.73 6.21 3.39
N THR A 475 22.69 5.36 3.04
CA THR A 475 22.79 3.99 3.59
C THR A 475 23.98 3.93 4.53
N PHE A 476 23.72 3.76 5.82
CA PHE A 476 24.73 3.47 6.82
C PHE A 476 25.00 1.97 6.83
N TYR A 477 26.14 1.57 6.29
CA TYR A 477 26.55 0.17 6.14
C TYR A 477 27.64 -0.19 7.15
N GLY A 478 27.54 -1.34 7.81
CA GLY A 478 28.62 -1.86 8.64
C GLY A 478 28.15 -2.89 9.67
N LEU A 479 29.08 -3.45 10.45
CA LEU A 479 28.82 -4.48 11.46
C LEU A 479 27.98 -3.97 12.65
N ARG A 480 27.65 -4.83 13.61
CA ARG A 480 26.93 -4.39 14.82
C ARG A 480 27.80 -3.42 15.63
N ASP A 481 27.15 -2.53 16.38
CA ASP A 481 27.79 -1.54 17.28
C ASP A 481 28.67 -0.44 16.64
N VAL A 482 28.60 -0.26 15.32
CA VAL A 482 29.35 0.79 14.59
C VAL A 482 28.61 2.14 14.52
N GLY A 483 27.54 2.35 15.28
CA GLY A 483 26.83 3.65 15.31
C GLY A 483 25.77 3.89 14.22
N LYS A 484 25.35 2.89 13.44
CA LYS A 484 24.26 3.03 12.44
C LYS A 484 22.96 3.58 13.04
N SER A 485 22.50 3.00 14.15
CA SER A 485 21.28 3.45 14.82
C SER A 485 21.42 4.85 15.41
N THR A 486 22.64 5.26 15.81
CA THR A 486 22.94 6.64 16.22
C THR A 486 22.75 7.61 15.06
N ALA A 487 23.26 7.29 13.88
CA ALA A 487 23.07 8.12 12.68
C ALA A 487 21.60 8.27 12.30
N LEU A 488 20.83 7.17 12.28
CA LEU A 488 19.39 7.19 12.01
C LEU A 488 18.61 7.98 13.08
N THR A 489 19.00 7.88 14.35
CA THR A 489 18.40 8.65 15.44
C THR A 489 18.68 10.13 15.28
N LEU A 490 19.91 10.51 14.93
CA LEU A 490 20.30 11.90 14.70
C LEU A 490 19.50 12.51 13.54
N LEU A 491 19.43 11.82 12.39
CA LEU A 491 18.62 12.25 11.25
C LEU A 491 17.14 12.37 11.60
N SER A 492 16.59 11.46 12.41
CA SER A 492 15.19 11.53 12.86
C SER A 492 14.89 12.80 13.66
N ASN A 493 15.90 13.38 14.33
CA ASN A 493 15.73 14.63 15.07
C ASN A 493 15.96 15.88 14.20
N LEU A 494 16.77 15.76 13.13
CA LEU A 494 17.20 16.87 12.27
C LEU A 494 16.32 17.08 11.02
N CYS A 495 15.88 16.00 10.37
CA CYS A 495 15.27 16.05 9.05
C CYS A 495 13.79 16.43 9.08
N PHE A 496 13.29 16.92 7.94
CA PHE A 496 11.89 17.32 7.79
C PHE A 496 10.94 16.15 8.09
N ASN A 497 9.96 16.40 8.96
CA ASN A 497 9.00 15.40 9.42
C ASN A 497 9.66 14.10 9.92
N GLY A 498 10.85 14.21 10.52
CA GLY A 498 11.55 13.09 11.15
C GLY A 498 10.79 12.54 12.35
N SER A 499 9.96 11.52 12.12
CA SER A 499 9.38 10.72 13.20
C SER A 499 8.91 9.35 12.67
N GLY A 500 9.66 8.32 13.03
CA GLY A 500 9.21 6.93 12.98
C GLY A 500 10.10 6.03 12.12
N TYR A 501 10.72 5.07 12.80
CA TYR A 501 11.28 3.86 12.23
C TYR A 501 10.23 3.14 11.38
N ILE A 502 10.61 2.73 10.17
CA ILE A 502 9.93 1.65 9.44
C ILE A 502 10.39 0.33 10.09
N SER A 503 10.02 0.11 11.36
CA SER A 503 10.29 -1.14 12.06
C SER A 503 9.03 -2.01 12.07
N GLY A 504 8.97 -2.91 11.08
CA GLY A 504 8.29 -4.20 11.14
C GLY A 504 6.76 -4.27 11.24
N SER A 505 6.03 -3.19 11.53
CA SER A 505 4.59 -3.23 11.88
C SER A 505 3.64 -2.39 11.01
N SER A 506 4.13 -1.50 10.15
CA SER A 506 3.25 -0.73 9.26
C SER A 506 2.81 -1.57 8.07
N SER A 507 1.50 -1.64 7.82
CA SER A 507 0.99 -2.21 6.56
C SER A 507 1.51 -1.43 5.36
N GLU A 508 1.70 -2.11 4.23
CA GLU A 508 2.11 -1.51 2.95
C GLU A 508 1.28 -0.26 2.61
N ALA A 509 -0.03 -0.34 2.77
CA ALA A 509 -0.95 0.76 2.51
C ALA A 509 -0.68 1.97 3.42
N LEU A 510 -0.25 1.77 4.67
CA LEU A 510 0.11 2.87 5.56
C LEU A 510 1.42 3.55 5.14
N LEU A 511 2.42 2.78 4.71
CA LEU A 511 3.70 3.30 4.23
C LEU A 511 3.50 4.24 3.04
N PHE A 512 2.83 3.79 1.99
CA PHE A 512 2.62 4.59 0.78
C PHE A 512 1.75 5.83 1.03
N ARG A 513 0.70 5.70 1.84
CA ARG A 513 -0.13 6.84 2.24
C ARG A 513 0.67 7.87 3.03
N LYS A 514 1.55 7.44 3.94
CA LYS A 514 2.38 8.34 4.74
C LYS A 514 3.45 9.01 3.88
N ALA A 515 4.11 8.28 2.99
CA ALA A 515 5.09 8.85 2.05
C ALA A 515 4.41 9.89 1.15
N SER A 516 3.28 9.53 0.55
CA SER A 516 2.51 10.43 -0.33
C SER A 516 1.92 11.64 0.37
N ALA A 517 1.48 11.50 1.62
CA ALA A 517 0.90 12.62 2.38
C ALA A 517 1.94 13.59 2.92
N THR A 518 3.22 13.21 3.04
CA THR A 518 4.19 14.01 3.80
C THR A 518 5.39 14.43 2.99
N LYS A 519 5.86 13.61 2.04
CA LYS A 519 7.22 13.68 1.46
C LYS A 519 8.31 13.81 2.54
N GLY A 520 8.03 13.26 3.73
CA GLY A 520 8.87 13.38 4.92
C GLY A 520 10.10 12.49 4.89
N PHE A 521 10.86 12.55 5.99
CA PHE A 521 11.96 11.65 6.26
C PHE A 521 11.51 10.30 6.82
N PHE A 522 12.08 9.22 6.29
CA PHE A 522 11.84 7.84 6.71
C PHE A 522 13.15 7.12 7.03
N THR A 523 13.14 6.33 8.10
CA THR A 523 14.26 5.45 8.47
C THR A 523 13.89 4.00 8.28
N ILE A 524 14.78 3.21 7.68
CA ILE A 524 14.68 1.75 7.62
C ILE A 524 15.86 1.19 8.40
N ASP A 525 15.63 0.69 9.61
CA ASP A 525 16.67 0.05 10.41
C ASP A 525 16.59 -1.47 10.29
N HIS A 526 17.73 -2.14 10.43
CA HIS A 526 17.86 -3.59 10.23
C HIS A 526 17.27 -4.04 8.88
N TYR A 527 17.61 -3.34 7.79
CA TYR A 527 17.08 -3.66 6.45
C TYR A 527 17.22 -5.15 6.08
N GLU A 528 18.32 -5.78 6.49
CA GLU A 528 18.56 -7.22 6.29
C GLU A 528 17.48 -8.11 6.92
N GLU A 529 16.91 -7.71 8.05
CA GLU A 529 15.83 -8.44 8.72
C GLU A 529 14.50 -8.22 8.00
N VAL A 530 14.26 -7.01 7.49
CA VAL A 530 13.03 -6.71 6.74
C VAL A 530 12.95 -7.52 5.45
N ARG A 531 14.10 -7.78 4.83
CA ARG A 531 14.21 -8.59 3.61
C ARG A 531 13.96 -10.09 3.80
N LYS A 532 13.99 -10.61 5.02
CA LYS A 532 13.74 -12.05 5.29
C LYS A 532 12.30 -12.47 4.98
N SER A 533 11.36 -11.53 5.05
CA SER A 533 9.97 -11.77 4.63
C SER A 533 9.80 -11.40 3.17
N ASN A 534 9.38 -12.35 2.33
CA ASN A 534 9.17 -12.11 0.89
C ASN A 534 8.18 -10.97 0.61
N GLU A 535 7.09 -10.89 1.38
CA GLU A 535 6.08 -9.83 1.27
C GLU A 535 6.69 -8.47 1.63
N LYS A 536 7.37 -8.36 2.77
CA LYS A 536 8.00 -7.09 3.20
C LYS A 536 9.12 -6.66 2.27
N LYS A 537 9.92 -7.61 1.77
CA LYS A 537 10.97 -7.37 0.77
C LYS A 537 10.37 -6.74 -0.48
N GLN A 538 9.31 -7.32 -1.04
CA GLN A 538 8.66 -6.80 -2.24
C GLN A 538 8.12 -5.38 -2.04
N VAL A 539 7.48 -5.12 -0.89
CA VAL A 539 6.94 -3.80 -0.55
C VAL A 539 8.03 -2.75 -0.43
N ILE A 540 9.11 -3.05 0.31
CA ILE A 540 10.21 -2.11 0.49
C ILE A 540 10.98 -1.90 -0.82
N THR A 541 11.21 -2.94 -1.61
CA THR A 541 11.83 -2.77 -2.93
C THR A 541 11.00 -1.84 -3.80
N GLN A 542 9.67 -2.01 -3.89
CA GLN A 542 8.82 -1.08 -4.67
C GLN A 542 8.85 0.35 -4.13
N TYR A 543 8.86 0.50 -2.80
CA TYR A 543 9.01 1.81 -2.16
C TYR A 543 10.35 2.47 -2.55
N LEU A 544 11.47 1.75 -2.39
CA LEU A 544 12.82 2.24 -2.68
C LEU A 544 13.11 2.38 -4.18
N GLU A 545 12.40 1.68 -5.05
CA GLU A 545 12.47 1.93 -6.50
C GLU A 545 11.88 3.31 -6.84
N SER A 546 10.86 3.75 -6.09
CA SER A 546 10.06 4.93 -6.41
C SER A 546 10.43 6.17 -5.59
N ALA A 547 10.84 6.03 -4.32
CA ALA A 547 10.94 7.13 -3.36
C ALA A 547 12.03 8.17 -3.68
N TRP A 548 13.09 7.78 -4.39
CA TRP A 548 14.18 8.69 -4.78
C TRP A 548 13.81 9.64 -5.93
N TYR A 549 12.83 9.28 -6.77
CA TYR A 549 12.39 10.08 -7.91
C TYR A 549 11.11 10.84 -7.59
N LEU A 550 11.10 12.15 -7.81
CA LEU A 550 10.00 13.04 -7.41
C LEU A 550 8.67 12.71 -8.07
N TYR A 551 8.70 12.26 -9.32
CA TYR A 551 7.50 12.05 -10.13
C TYR A 551 7.06 10.58 -10.21
N SER A 552 7.78 9.66 -9.55
CA SER A 552 7.37 8.25 -9.54
C SER A 552 6.07 8.05 -8.77
N THR A 553 5.19 7.19 -9.30
CA THR A 553 3.97 6.76 -8.63
C THR A 553 3.92 5.24 -8.50
N ILE A 554 3.40 4.78 -7.38
CA ILE A 554 3.06 3.39 -7.15
C ILE A 554 1.55 3.25 -7.29
N ASP A 555 1.11 2.38 -8.18
CA ASP A 555 -0.31 2.16 -8.42
C ASP A 555 -0.82 0.97 -7.59
N ARG A 556 -1.98 1.12 -6.97
CA ARG A 556 -2.71 0.05 -6.27
C ARG A 556 -4.18 0.09 -6.59
N VAL A 557 -4.79 -1.08 -6.68
CA VAL A 557 -6.25 -1.17 -6.78
C VAL A 557 -6.84 -1.01 -5.40
N ASN A 558 -7.69 -0.01 -5.21
CA ASN A 558 -8.44 0.15 -3.97
C ASN A 558 -9.52 -0.95 -3.90
N LYS A 559 -9.50 -1.71 -2.81
CA LYS A 559 -10.38 -2.89 -2.61
C LYS A 559 -11.86 -2.53 -2.49
N ASP A 560 -12.18 -1.29 -2.11
CA ASP A 560 -13.55 -0.83 -1.84
C ASP A 560 -14.24 -0.28 -3.09
N ASN A 561 -13.49 0.35 -4.01
CA ASN A 561 -14.05 0.98 -5.22
C ASN A 561 -13.49 0.40 -6.54
N HIS A 562 -12.54 -0.54 -6.47
CA HIS A 562 -11.82 -1.12 -7.61
C HIS A 562 -11.13 -0.08 -8.52
N GLY A 563 -10.99 1.16 -8.05
CA GLY A 563 -10.30 2.23 -8.74
C GLY A 563 -8.79 2.15 -8.52
N LEU A 564 -8.06 2.72 -9.47
CA LEU A 564 -6.61 2.90 -9.36
C LEU A 564 -6.31 4.02 -8.36
N GLU A 565 -5.63 3.70 -7.26
CA GLU A 565 -5.00 4.67 -6.36
C GLU A 565 -3.52 4.80 -6.73
N GLN A 566 -3.11 6.01 -7.09
CA GLN A 566 -1.71 6.33 -7.38
C GLN A 566 -1.07 7.00 -6.17
N PHE A 567 0.05 6.45 -5.72
CA PHE A 567 0.82 6.96 -4.60
C PHE A 567 2.13 7.56 -5.10
N ASN A 568 2.26 8.88 -5.08
CA ASN A 568 3.55 9.51 -5.24
C ASN A 568 4.34 9.36 -3.93
N VAL A 569 5.28 8.42 -3.87
CA VAL A 569 6.00 8.07 -2.63
C VAL A 569 7.36 8.76 -2.48
N ALA A 570 7.59 9.80 -3.28
CA ALA A 570 8.79 10.62 -3.21
C ALA A 570 9.06 11.07 -1.77
N SER A 571 10.19 10.66 -1.20
CA SER A 571 10.52 10.90 0.21
C SER A 571 12.03 10.87 0.44
N SER A 572 12.46 11.35 1.60
CA SER A 572 13.86 11.30 2.02
C SER A 572 14.07 10.04 2.85
N VAL A 573 14.97 9.15 2.46
CA VAL A 573 15.12 7.84 3.11
C VAL A 573 16.54 7.60 3.58
N ALA A 574 16.69 7.21 4.85
CA ALA A 574 17.94 6.71 5.41
C ALA A 574 17.81 5.26 5.85
N ILE A 575 18.86 4.48 5.64
CA ILE A 575 18.83 3.02 5.80
C ILE A 575 20.01 2.59 6.66
N GLY A 576 19.76 1.79 7.68
CA GLY A 576 20.78 1.13 8.49
C GLY A 576 20.81 -0.36 8.14
N THR A 577 21.95 -0.86 7.69
CA THR A 577 22.04 -2.27 7.27
C THR A 577 23.43 -2.88 7.39
N ARG A 578 23.45 -4.21 7.38
CA ARG A 578 24.64 -5.05 7.20
C ARG A 578 24.79 -5.62 5.79
N ASP A 579 23.77 -5.46 4.95
CA ASP A 579 23.73 -6.01 3.60
C ASP A 579 23.40 -4.92 2.58
N ILE A 580 24.16 -4.86 1.50
CA ILE A 580 23.94 -3.93 0.40
C ILE A 580 23.23 -4.69 -0.73
N ASP A 581 22.32 -4.01 -1.45
CA ASP A 581 21.75 -4.53 -2.68
C ASP A 581 21.74 -3.47 -3.78
N ASP A 582 21.43 -3.90 -5.01
CA ASP A 582 21.47 -3.08 -6.22
C ASP A 582 20.64 -1.79 -6.07
N VAL A 583 19.50 -1.85 -5.38
CA VAL A 583 18.65 -0.66 -5.18
C VAL A 583 19.37 0.37 -4.33
N LEU A 584 20.04 -0.07 -3.26
CA LEU A 584 20.81 0.79 -2.38
C LEU A 584 22.04 1.36 -3.08
N GLU A 585 22.73 0.55 -3.88
CA GLU A 585 23.92 0.99 -4.63
C GLU A 585 23.58 1.95 -5.76
N GLU A 586 22.50 1.70 -6.49
CA GLU A 586 22.16 2.48 -7.67
C GLU A 586 21.47 3.80 -7.34
N LYS A 587 20.74 3.88 -6.23
CA LYS A 587 19.90 5.04 -5.86
C LYS A 587 20.35 5.73 -4.57
N GLY A 588 21.23 5.10 -3.80
CA GLY A 588 21.76 5.61 -2.55
C GLY A 588 23.23 5.99 -2.60
N ILE A 589 23.65 6.68 -1.55
CA ILE A 589 25.04 6.91 -1.15
C ILE A 589 25.29 6.06 0.10
N ILE A 590 26.25 5.16 -0.02
CA ILE A 590 26.64 4.23 1.04
C ILE A 590 27.76 4.86 1.87
N ILE A 591 27.51 5.04 3.16
CA ILE A 591 28.47 5.48 4.16
C ILE A 591 28.87 4.25 4.97
N GLN A 592 30.14 3.86 4.84
CA GLN A 592 30.71 2.79 5.63
C GLN A 592 30.97 3.26 7.05
N MET A 593 30.20 2.71 7.99
CA MET A 593 30.29 3.00 9.41
C MET A 593 31.35 2.12 10.06
N VAL A 594 32.19 2.75 10.88
CA VAL A 594 33.21 2.09 11.71
C VAL A 594 32.92 2.34 13.18
N GLU A 595 33.39 1.45 14.06
CA GLU A 595 33.24 1.67 15.49
C GLU A 595 33.99 2.95 15.90
N THR A 596 33.29 3.83 16.62
CA THR A 596 33.88 5.08 17.11
C THR A 596 34.86 4.78 18.25
N SER A 597 36.07 5.30 18.11
CA SER A 597 37.08 5.25 19.17
C SER A 597 36.79 6.26 20.29
N ASP A 598 36.03 7.29 19.98
CA ASP A 598 35.66 8.38 20.87
C ASP A 598 34.54 7.94 21.86
N LYS A 599 34.92 7.80 23.13
CA LYS A 599 33.99 7.42 24.21
C LYS A 599 32.96 8.50 24.53
N ASP A 600 33.30 9.77 24.32
CA ASP A 600 32.39 10.88 24.61
C ASP A 600 31.27 10.95 23.58
N LYS A 601 31.56 10.73 22.29
CA LYS A 601 30.53 10.61 21.25
C LYS A 601 29.53 9.48 21.56
N ARG A 602 30.02 8.31 21.98
CA ARG A 602 29.16 7.20 22.43
C ARG A 602 28.26 7.62 23.59
N ARG A 603 28.83 8.27 24.61
CA ARG A 603 28.05 8.75 25.77
C ARG A 603 27.04 9.83 25.39
N ASN A 604 27.37 10.69 24.43
CA ASN A 604 26.50 11.76 23.96
C ASN A 604 25.34 11.23 23.11
N SER A 605 25.56 10.17 22.33
CA SER A 605 24.50 9.55 21.50
C SER A 605 23.25 9.17 22.32
N ALA A 606 23.42 8.68 23.54
CA ALA A 606 22.33 8.35 24.45
C ALA A 606 21.51 9.58 24.92
N LYS A 607 22.05 10.78 24.77
CA LYS A 607 21.45 12.05 25.22
C LYS A 607 20.81 12.86 24.09
N ILE A 608 20.87 12.43 22.83
CA ILE A 608 20.32 13.15 21.66
C ILE A 608 18.89 13.64 21.92
N HIS A 609 18.03 12.81 22.49
CA HIS A 609 16.62 13.15 22.75
C HIS A 609 16.41 14.26 23.79
N LYS A 610 17.43 14.61 24.59
CA LYS A 610 17.38 15.66 25.62
C LYS A 610 18.02 16.98 25.17
N ASP A 611 18.74 16.98 24.05
CA ASP A 611 19.45 18.17 23.60
C ASP A 611 18.43 19.23 23.09
N PRO A 612 18.41 20.43 23.69
CA PRO A 612 17.51 21.51 23.29
C PRO A 612 17.73 22.00 21.86
N TYR A 613 18.91 21.76 21.27
CA TYR A 613 19.20 22.10 19.87
C TYR A 613 18.13 21.54 18.92
N PHE A 614 17.72 20.29 19.13
CA PHE A 614 16.73 19.62 18.27
C PHE A 614 15.30 20.14 18.42
N GLN A 615 15.02 21.01 19.39
CA GLN A 615 13.69 21.60 19.57
C GLN A 615 13.40 22.71 18.57
N THR A 616 14.43 23.43 18.11
CA THR A 616 14.29 24.62 17.25
C THR A 616 14.87 24.44 15.86
N ILE A 617 15.76 23.47 15.67
CA ILE A 617 16.49 23.31 14.40
C ILE A 617 15.58 23.09 13.20
N GLN A 618 14.48 22.32 13.35
CA GLN A 618 13.56 22.10 12.22
C GLN A 618 12.89 23.39 11.76
N GLN A 619 12.60 24.32 12.68
CA GLN A 619 12.06 25.62 12.34
C GLN A 619 13.08 26.44 11.54
N LYS A 620 14.35 26.45 11.95
CA LYS A 620 15.43 27.16 11.26
C LYS A 620 15.67 26.59 9.85
N CYS A 621 15.72 25.26 9.72
CA CYS A 621 15.86 24.60 8.42
C CYS A 621 14.68 24.91 7.50
N MET A 622 13.45 24.86 8.02
CA MET A 622 12.24 25.17 7.27
C MET A 622 12.23 26.63 6.78
N ALA A 623 12.46 27.59 7.68
CA ALA A 623 12.51 29.01 7.35
C ALA A 623 13.59 29.31 6.30
N THR A 624 14.79 28.77 6.48
CA THR A 624 15.91 28.97 5.54
C THR A 624 15.60 28.35 4.18
N SER A 625 15.01 27.15 4.14
CA SER A 625 14.62 26.49 2.89
C SER A 625 13.58 27.31 2.11
N LEU A 626 12.58 27.88 2.78
CA LEU A 626 11.58 28.74 2.13
C LEU A 626 12.17 30.01 1.53
N MET A 627 13.20 30.58 2.16
CA MET A 627 13.83 31.81 1.70
C MET A 627 14.79 31.54 0.53
N TYR A 628 15.64 30.53 0.63
CA TYR A 628 16.67 30.23 -0.38
C TYR A 628 16.20 29.30 -1.52
N GLN A 629 14.94 28.84 -1.53
CA GLN A 629 14.44 27.89 -2.53
C GLN A 629 14.72 28.32 -3.99
N ASP A 630 14.58 29.60 -4.36
CA ASP A 630 14.77 30.03 -5.76
C ASP A 630 16.23 29.95 -6.18
N GLU A 631 17.14 30.35 -5.30
CA GLU A 631 18.58 30.24 -5.52
C GLU A 631 19.00 28.77 -5.65
N ILE A 632 18.39 27.89 -4.85
CA ILE A 632 18.65 26.45 -4.87
C ILE A 632 18.08 25.79 -6.13
N ILE A 633 16.85 26.15 -6.54
CA ILE A 633 16.25 25.69 -7.81
C ILE A 633 17.16 26.10 -8.97
N LYS A 634 17.52 27.38 -9.02
CA LYS A 634 18.40 27.90 -10.05
C LYS A 634 19.77 27.19 -10.03
N ALA A 635 20.34 26.93 -8.87
CA ALA A 635 21.60 26.19 -8.77
C ALA A 635 21.42 24.74 -9.28
N TYR A 636 20.35 24.06 -8.89
CA TYR A 636 20.02 22.69 -9.28
C TYR A 636 19.84 22.53 -10.79
N GLU A 637 19.17 23.48 -11.44
CA GLU A 637 18.94 23.49 -12.90
C GLU A 637 20.18 23.86 -13.71
N ASN A 638 21.15 24.57 -13.11
CA ASN A 638 22.32 25.10 -13.80
C ASN A 638 23.65 24.40 -13.42
N ILE A 639 23.60 23.24 -12.77
CA ILE A 639 24.79 22.38 -12.66
C ILE A 639 24.99 21.73 -14.02
N GLY A 640 26.12 22.04 -14.66
CA GLY A 640 26.50 21.47 -15.95
C GLY A 640 27.09 20.07 -15.82
N ASP A 641 27.66 19.59 -16.92
CA ASP A 641 28.41 18.34 -16.94
C ASP A 641 29.69 18.45 -16.09
N ILE A 642 29.98 17.38 -15.37
CA ILE A 642 31.15 17.28 -14.49
C ILE A 642 31.97 16.09 -14.95
N GLU A 643 33.18 16.34 -15.45
CA GLU A 643 34.07 15.29 -15.92
C GLU A 643 34.32 14.26 -14.82
N GLY A 644 34.11 12.98 -15.13
CA GLY A 644 34.25 11.89 -14.15
C GLY A 644 33.02 11.67 -13.27
N LEU A 645 31.93 12.44 -13.38
CA LEU A 645 30.68 12.22 -12.65
C LEU A 645 29.46 12.25 -13.59
N GLU A 646 28.89 11.08 -13.88
CA GLU A 646 27.83 10.93 -14.89
C GLU A 646 26.74 9.95 -14.42
N GLY A 647 25.65 9.90 -15.18
CA GLY A 647 24.58 8.91 -15.01
C GLY A 647 23.91 8.99 -13.63
N ARG A 648 23.68 7.84 -12.99
CA ARG A 648 22.99 7.80 -11.70
C ARG A 648 23.79 8.45 -10.58
N ASP A 649 25.11 8.37 -10.61
CA ASP A 649 25.95 9.00 -9.57
C ASP A 649 25.88 10.53 -9.66
N TYR A 650 25.85 11.10 -10.87
CA TYR A 650 25.55 12.52 -11.05
C TYR A 650 24.18 12.90 -10.45
N ASN A 651 23.12 12.13 -10.76
CA ASN A 651 21.78 12.39 -10.23
C ASN A 651 21.71 12.32 -8.70
N LYS A 652 22.49 11.43 -8.06
CA LYS A 652 22.56 11.34 -6.59
C LYS A 652 23.18 12.60 -5.99
N PHE A 653 24.25 13.12 -6.58
CA PHE A 653 24.97 14.28 -6.03
C PHE A 653 24.38 15.62 -6.45
N LEU A 654 23.53 15.67 -7.48
CA LEU A 654 22.96 16.92 -8.00
C LEU A 654 22.30 17.82 -6.93
N PRO A 655 21.44 17.32 -6.01
CA PRO A 655 20.89 18.15 -4.93
C PRO A 655 21.95 18.67 -3.96
N ILE A 656 22.98 17.86 -3.71
CA ILE A 656 24.06 18.17 -2.77
C ILE A 656 24.93 19.29 -3.34
N LEU A 657 25.30 19.18 -4.61
CA LEU A 657 26.05 20.19 -5.35
C LEU A 657 25.28 21.52 -5.44
N ALA A 658 23.97 21.48 -5.64
CA ALA A 658 23.14 22.68 -5.70
C ALA A 658 23.15 23.43 -4.36
N LEU A 659 22.99 22.69 -3.26
CA LEU A 659 23.07 23.25 -1.91
C LEU A 659 24.46 23.80 -1.61
N SER A 660 25.52 23.07 -1.94
CA SER A 660 26.90 23.54 -1.76
C SER A 660 27.13 24.88 -2.45
N LYS A 661 26.71 25.01 -3.71
CA LYS A 661 26.91 26.24 -4.50
C LYS A 661 26.21 27.46 -3.89
N VAL A 662 24.98 27.28 -3.39
CA VAL A 662 24.24 28.35 -2.72
C VAL A 662 24.86 28.70 -1.37
N ILE A 663 25.35 27.71 -0.63
CA ILE A 663 26.06 27.94 0.63
C ILE A 663 27.35 28.71 0.38
N ASP A 664 28.14 28.34 -0.63
CA ASP A 664 29.39 29.03 -0.95
C ASP A 664 29.19 30.48 -1.36
N ASN A 665 28.14 30.77 -2.13
CA ASN A 665 27.77 32.15 -2.48
C ASN A 665 27.33 33.00 -1.26
N ASN A 666 26.96 32.35 -0.16
CA ASN A 666 26.48 32.99 1.06
C ASN A 666 27.45 32.81 2.24
N ASN A 667 28.66 32.30 1.98
CA ASN A 667 29.72 32.15 2.98
C ASN A 667 30.74 33.30 2.84
N ASN A 668 31.41 33.66 3.94
CA ASN A 668 32.50 34.64 3.92
C ASN A 668 33.84 33.97 3.52
N ILE A 669 33.86 33.20 2.42
CA ILE A 669 35.01 32.44 1.90
C ILE A 669 35.53 31.39 2.91
N LYS A 670 34.64 30.78 3.69
CA LYS A 670 35.04 29.87 4.76
C LYS A 670 35.48 28.50 4.22
N TYR A 671 34.81 28.02 3.18
CA TYR A 671 35.09 26.76 2.48
C TYR A 671 34.68 26.88 1.01
N ASP A 672 35.15 25.94 0.19
CA ASP A 672 34.67 25.69 -1.18
C ASP A 672 33.91 24.36 -1.19
N LEU A 673 32.68 24.37 -0.66
CA LEU A 673 31.89 23.14 -0.50
C LEU A 673 31.53 22.53 -1.85
N TYR A 674 31.37 23.33 -2.90
CA TYR A 674 31.05 22.85 -4.23
C TYR A 674 32.20 21.99 -4.76
N ASP A 675 33.42 22.52 -4.82
CA ASP A 675 34.57 21.77 -5.36
C ASP A 675 34.95 20.57 -4.46
N LEU A 676 34.79 20.70 -3.14
CA LEU A 676 34.96 19.58 -2.22
C LEU A 676 33.95 18.46 -2.48
N MET A 677 32.68 18.79 -2.71
CA MET A 677 31.64 17.78 -2.99
C MET A 677 31.74 17.20 -4.40
N VAL A 678 32.20 17.97 -5.40
CA VAL A 678 32.55 17.45 -6.73
C VAL A 678 33.66 16.40 -6.61
N SER A 679 34.74 16.76 -5.92
CA SER A 679 35.88 15.87 -5.71
C SER A 679 35.47 14.60 -4.97
N TYR A 680 34.68 14.74 -3.90
CA TYR A 680 34.14 13.62 -3.14
C TYR A 680 33.24 12.72 -4.00
N ALA A 681 32.37 13.29 -4.84
CA ALA A 681 31.49 12.52 -5.72
C ALA A 681 32.26 11.72 -6.78
N ILE A 682 33.31 12.30 -7.37
CA ILE A 682 34.17 11.62 -8.34
C ILE A 682 34.94 10.48 -7.66
N GLU A 683 35.52 10.72 -6.47
CA GLU A 683 36.21 9.69 -5.70
C GLU A 683 35.26 8.57 -5.29
N TYR A 684 34.05 8.92 -4.86
CA TYR A 684 33.01 7.96 -4.51
C TYR A 684 32.63 7.07 -5.70
N ARG A 685 32.42 7.64 -6.89
CA ARG A 685 32.14 6.89 -8.12
C ARG A 685 33.29 5.95 -8.46
N LYS A 686 34.54 6.42 -8.40
CA LYS A 686 35.73 5.60 -8.67
C LYS A 686 35.80 4.40 -7.75
N LYS A 687 35.72 4.61 -6.43
CA LYS A 687 35.72 3.50 -5.45
C LYS A 687 34.59 2.51 -5.70
N ARG A 688 33.38 3.00 -5.98
CA ARG A 688 32.23 2.13 -6.28
C ARG A 688 32.47 1.28 -7.53
N LYS A 689 33.08 1.85 -8.57
CA LYS A 689 33.47 1.12 -9.78
C LYS A 689 34.63 0.16 -9.54
N ASP A 690 35.60 0.53 -8.71
CA ASP A 690 36.77 -0.31 -8.40
C ASP A 690 36.39 -1.51 -7.49
N GLU A 691 35.40 -1.33 -6.59
CA GLU A 691 34.89 -2.38 -5.69
C GLU A 691 33.89 -3.33 -6.37
N LEU A 692 33.13 -2.82 -7.35
CA LEU A 692 32.34 -3.65 -8.23
C LEU A 692 33.29 -4.21 -9.29
N ASN A 693 33.72 -5.46 -9.10
CA ASN A 693 34.19 -6.30 -10.20
C ASN A 693 33.02 -6.48 -11.21
N ASP A 694 32.68 -5.42 -11.95
CA ASP A 694 31.62 -5.40 -12.96
C ASP A 694 32.04 -6.47 -13.97
N THR A 695 31.30 -7.57 -13.96
CA THR A 695 31.57 -8.74 -14.77
C THR A 695 31.72 -8.36 -16.24
N GLU A 696 30.99 -7.35 -16.68
CA GLU A 696 31.07 -6.75 -18.01
C GLU A 696 32.40 -6.03 -18.27
N GLU A 697 32.93 -5.29 -17.29
CA GLU A 697 34.18 -4.54 -17.41
C GLU A 697 35.39 -5.48 -17.38
N ILE A 698 35.39 -6.49 -16.50
CA ILE A 698 36.43 -7.53 -16.46
C ILE A 698 36.42 -8.35 -17.75
N LEU A 699 35.22 -8.74 -18.23
CA LEU A 699 35.08 -9.45 -19.49
C LEU A 699 35.56 -8.62 -20.68
N LEU A 700 35.25 -7.32 -20.73
CA LEU A 700 35.78 -6.40 -21.74
C LEU A 700 37.30 -6.34 -21.71
N LYS A 701 37.89 -6.22 -20.51
CA LYS A 701 39.33 -6.15 -20.32
C LYS A 701 40.03 -7.42 -20.84
N ILE A 702 39.56 -8.60 -20.44
CA ILE A 702 40.10 -9.89 -20.92
C ILE A 702 39.98 -10.00 -22.45
N ILE A 703 38.81 -9.68 -23.01
CA ILE A 703 38.59 -9.73 -24.47
C ILE A 703 39.59 -8.85 -25.21
N LEU A 704 39.89 -7.66 -24.70
CA LEU A 704 40.73 -6.68 -25.38
C LEU A 704 42.24 -6.93 -25.15
N GLU A 705 42.64 -7.35 -23.95
CA GLU A 705 44.02 -7.72 -23.62
C GLU A 705 44.46 -8.97 -24.41
N GLU A 706 43.61 -9.99 -24.47
CA GLU A 706 43.89 -11.22 -25.22
C GLU A 706 43.50 -11.13 -26.72
N LYS A 707 42.92 -10.00 -27.16
CA LYS A 707 42.43 -9.78 -28.54
C LYS A 707 41.52 -10.91 -29.05
N ILE A 708 40.52 -11.26 -28.25
CA ILE A 708 39.62 -12.39 -28.52
C ILE A 708 38.59 -12.02 -29.60
N GLU A 709 38.86 -12.39 -30.86
CA GLU A 709 37.93 -12.21 -31.97
C GLU A 709 36.94 -13.37 -32.13
N ASN A 710 37.38 -14.60 -31.84
CA ASN A 710 36.60 -15.82 -32.06
C ASN A 710 36.63 -16.71 -30.83
N THR A 711 35.47 -17.03 -30.27
CA THR A 711 35.39 -17.76 -29.00
C THR A 711 34.10 -18.55 -28.83
N THR A 712 33.88 -19.12 -27.65
CA THR A 712 32.62 -19.73 -27.21
C THR A 712 32.28 -19.23 -25.81
N TYR A 713 31.00 -19.33 -25.40
CA TYR A 713 30.61 -18.94 -24.04
C TYR A 713 31.37 -19.72 -22.96
N ASN A 714 31.65 -21.00 -23.19
CA ASN A 714 32.44 -21.82 -22.26
C ASN A 714 33.88 -21.32 -22.17
N LYS A 715 34.49 -20.92 -23.30
CA LYS A 715 35.88 -20.47 -23.29
C LYS A 715 36.04 -19.13 -22.57
N LEU A 716 35.11 -18.20 -22.77
CA LEU A 716 35.07 -16.95 -22.00
C LEU A 716 34.80 -17.20 -20.52
N SER A 717 33.92 -18.17 -20.20
CA SER A 717 33.66 -18.57 -18.82
C SER A 717 34.91 -19.12 -18.13
N GLU A 718 35.71 -19.94 -18.82
CA GLU A 718 36.99 -20.46 -18.30
C GLU A 718 37.95 -19.32 -17.96
N LEU A 719 38.12 -18.34 -18.85
CA LEU A 719 38.99 -17.19 -18.64
C LEU A 719 38.52 -16.33 -17.46
N MET A 720 37.21 -16.07 -17.38
CA MET A 720 36.60 -15.28 -16.31
C MET A 720 36.64 -15.98 -14.96
N THR A 721 36.69 -17.32 -14.91
CA THR A 721 36.73 -18.08 -13.64
C THR A 721 38.03 -17.82 -12.88
N ASN A 722 39.10 -17.41 -13.56
CA ASN A 722 40.37 -17.03 -12.92
C ASN A 722 40.25 -15.72 -12.12
N GLU A 723 39.34 -14.83 -12.53
CA GLU A 723 39.13 -13.50 -11.91
C GLU A 723 37.89 -13.46 -11.01
N ILE A 724 36.87 -14.28 -11.31
CA ILE A 724 35.57 -14.28 -10.62
C ILE A 724 35.15 -15.72 -10.31
N GLU A 725 35.10 -16.05 -9.02
CA GLU A 725 34.70 -17.36 -8.54
C GLU A 725 33.23 -17.69 -8.95
N ASN A 726 32.98 -18.92 -9.40
CA ASN A 726 31.67 -19.39 -9.88
C ASN A 726 31.10 -18.66 -11.12
N TYR A 727 31.96 -18.11 -11.99
CA TYR A 727 31.53 -17.56 -13.28
C TYR A 727 31.24 -18.66 -14.31
N ASN A 728 30.04 -18.71 -14.88
CA ASN A 728 29.58 -19.77 -15.79
C ASN A 728 29.24 -19.25 -17.20
N TRP A 729 29.07 -20.16 -18.15
CA TRP A 729 28.80 -19.82 -19.55
C TRP A 729 27.48 -19.06 -19.76
N GLN A 730 26.48 -19.23 -18.88
CA GLN A 730 25.25 -18.46 -18.92
C GLN A 730 25.48 -17.00 -18.54
N ARG A 731 26.37 -16.72 -17.58
CA ARG A 731 26.82 -15.37 -17.24
C ARG A 731 27.61 -14.75 -18.39
N ALA A 732 28.58 -15.48 -18.95
CA ALA A 732 29.31 -15.03 -20.16
C ALA A 732 28.37 -14.63 -21.30
N LYS A 733 27.31 -15.42 -21.52
CA LYS A 733 26.27 -15.13 -22.51
C LYS A 733 25.47 -13.88 -22.18
N SER A 734 25.06 -13.72 -20.92
CA SER A 734 24.33 -12.54 -20.45
C SER A 734 25.17 -11.27 -20.63
N ASP A 735 26.43 -11.29 -20.22
CA ASP A 735 27.28 -10.11 -20.20
C ASP A 735 27.69 -9.70 -21.62
N LEU A 736 28.02 -10.66 -22.50
CA LEU A 736 28.20 -10.36 -23.93
C LEU A 736 26.94 -9.77 -24.58
N LYS A 737 25.75 -10.22 -24.17
CA LYS A 737 24.49 -9.68 -24.68
C LYS A 737 24.28 -8.23 -24.23
N LYS A 738 24.61 -7.91 -22.97
CA LYS A 738 24.55 -6.54 -22.43
C LYS A 738 25.58 -5.63 -23.09
N LEU A 739 26.79 -6.13 -23.32
CA LEU A 739 27.88 -5.39 -23.96
C LEU A 739 27.59 -5.06 -25.44
N GLN A 740 26.77 -5.89 -26.11
CA GLN A 740 26.40 -5.72 -27.52
C GLN A 740 27.61 -5.65 -28.47
N ILE A 741 28.68 -6.38 -28.13
CA ILE A 741 29.93 -6.47 -28.90
C ILE A 741 29.98 -7.71 -29.80
N ILE A 742 28.93 -8.54 -29.81
CA ILE A 742 28.88 -9.71 -30.69
C ILE A 742 28.68 -9.26 -32.14
N LYS A 743 29.64 -9.62 -33.00
CA LYS A 743 29.56 -9.41 -34.45
C LYS A 743 28.69 -10.47 -35.11
N ARG A 744 28.88 -11.74 -34.74
CA ARG A 744 28.14 -12.87 -35.33
C ARG A 744 28.07 -14.06 -34.37
N ILE A 745 26.97 -14.81 -34.43
CA ILE A 745 26.81 -16.08 -33.72
C ILE A 745 26.65 -17.19 -34.75
N HIS A 746 27.49 -18.21 -34.66
CA HIS A 746 27.40 -19.42 -35.47
C HIS A 746 26.68 -20.52 -34.69
N LYS A 747 25.60 -21.05 -35.25
CA LYS A 747 24.80 -22.14 -34.65
C LYS A 747 25.50 -23.51 -34.78
N THR A 748 26.72 -23.61 -34.28
CA THR A 748 27.53 -24.84 -34.21
C THR A 748 27.45 -25.48 -32.82
N LYS A 749 27.94 -26.72 -32.67
CA LYS A 749 28.15 -27.36 -31.36
C LYS A 749 29.65 -27.58 -31.15
N PRO A 750 30.32 -26.83 -30.25
CA PRO A 750 29.80 -25.72 -29.43
C PRO A 750 29.49 -24.45 -30.24
N VAL A 751 28.67 -23.55 -29.69
CA VAL A 751 28.27 -22.28 -30.31
C VAL A 751 29.49 -21.37 -30.41
N LYS A 752 29.90 -21.04 -31.63
CA LYS A 752 31.01 -20.10 -31.90
C LYS A 752 30.49 -18.67 -32.00
N ILE A 753 31.25 -17.73 -31.44
CA ILE A 753 30.90 -16.32 -31.33
C ILE A 753 32.06 -15.52 -31.91
N GLU A 754 31.74 -14.62 -32.83
CA GLU A 754 32.66 -13.62 -33.36
C GLU A 754 32.42 -12.29 -32.63
N ILE A 755 33.46 -11.70 -32.05
CA ILE A 755 33.41 -10.46 -31.26
C ILE A 755 33.95 -9.32 -32.11
N ASN A 756 33.26 -8.17 -32.08
CA ASN A 756 33.72 -6.93 -32.69
C ASN A 756 34.64 -6.20 -31.70
N LEU A 757 35.96 -6.33 -31.90
CA LEU A 757 36.97 -5.70 -31.04
C LEU A 757 36.90 -4.17 -31.07
N GLU A 758 36.59 -3.55 -32.21
CA GLU A 758 36.45 -2.08 -32.30
C GLU A 758 35.29 -1.58 -31.43
N LYS A 759 34.12 -2.24 -31.50
CA LYS A 759 33.00 -1.95 -30.60
C LYS A 759 33.36 -2.22 -29.14
N ALA A 760 34.12 -3.26 -28.86
CA ALA A 760 34.57 -3.55 -27.50
C ALA A 760 35.50 -2.44 -26.98
N THR A 761 36.44 -1.94 -27.79
CA THR A 761 37.31 -0.80 -27.46
C THR A 761 36.50 0.45 -27.17
N ASN A 762 35.57 0.83 -28.07
CA ASN A 762 34.72 2.01 -27.85
C ASN A 762 33.88 1.89 -26.56
N ARG A 763 33.41 0.68 -26.23
CA ARG A 763 32.69 0.42 -24.97
C ARG A 763 33.60 0.52 -23.76
N ALA A 764 34.83 0.02 -23.84
CA ALA A 764 35.83 0.11 -22.78
C ALA A 764 36.23 1.58 -22.52
N GLU A 765 36.47 2.36 -23.58
CA GLU A 765 36.78 3.80 -23.49
C GLU A 765 35.62 4.59 -22.88
N SER A 766 34.38 4.34 -23.32
CA SER A 766 33.18 4.98 -22.74
C SER A 766 32.98 4.65 -21.25
N ARG A 767 33.58 3.56 -20.77
CA ARG A 767 33.53 3.14 -19.36
C ARG A 767 34.74 3.61 -18.55
N GLY A 768 35.74 4.22 -19.20
CA GLY A 768 36.97 4.72 -18.57
C GLY A 768 38.05 3.65 -18.36
N ILE A 769 37.97 2.51 -19.06
CA ILE A 769 38.94 1.41 -18.93
C ILE A 769 40.18 1.74 -19.78
N LYS A 770 41.35 1.85 -19.13
CA LYS A 770 42.65 2.01 -19.82
C LYS A 770 43.25 0.65 -20.15
N ILE A 771 43.59 0.42 -21.42
CA ILE A 771 44.16 -0.84 -21.91
C ILE A 771 45.62 -0.60 -22.30
N GLU A 772 46.55 -1.21 -21.56
CA GLU A 772 47.98 -1.16 -21.89
C GLU A 772 48.27 -2.13 -23.05
N LEU A 773 48.17 -1.64 -24.28
CA LEU A 773 48.56 -2.42 -25.46
C LEU A 773 50.09 -2.61 -25.49
N GLN A 774 50.56 -3.86 -25.31
CA GLN A 774 51.96 -4.21 -25.60
C GLN A 774 52.24 -3.95 -27.09
N LYS A 775 53.10 -2.96 -27.36
CA LYS A 775 53.52 -2.55 -28.70
C LYS A 775 54.42 -3.61 -29.33
N SER A 776 54.06 -4.08 -30.53
CA SER A 776 55.01 -4.68 -31.48
C SER A 776 55.14 -3.80 -32.72
N ASN A 777 56.40 -3.63 -33.15
CA ASN A 777 56.92 -2.69 -34.14
C ASN A 777 56.42 -2.91 -35.58
N THR A 778 56.24 -1.81 -36.32
CA THR A 778 56.82 -1.51 -37.67
C THR A 778 56.28 -0.14 -38.13
N GLU A 779 57.09 0.93 -38.02
CA GLU A 779 57.79 1.68 -39.10
C GLU A 779 56.85 2.48 -40.05
N ASN A 780 56.63 3.80 -39.86
CA ASN A 780 57.39 5.00 -40.33
C ASN A 780 57.23 5.26 -41.86
N PHE A 781 56.89 6.44 -42.44
CA PHE A 781 57.02 7.91 -42.20
C PHE A 781 56.16 8.64 -43.31
N PRO A 782 56.09 10.01 -43.48
CA PRO A 782 56.52 11.15 -42.67
C PRO A 782 55.52 12.35 -42.55
N TYR A 783 55.92 13.27 -41.65
CA TYR A 783 55.35 14.56 -41.23
C TYR A 783 55.27 15.66 -42.30
N LEU A 784 54.33 16.60 -42.09
CA LEU A 784 54.60 18.05 -42.17
C LEU A 784 53.85 18.80 -41.05
N LYS A 785 54.63 19.51 -40.20
CA LYS A 785 54.18 20.55 -39.26
C LYS A 785 54.01 21.87 -40.02
N VAL A 786 53.00 22.67 -39.69
CA VAL A 786 53.10 24.15 -39.60
C VAL A 786 52.22 24.65 -38.44
N GLU A 787 52.68 25.72 -37.83
CA GLU A 787 52.41 26.25 -36.50
C GLU A 787 51.07 27.00 -36.30
N ASP A 788 50.67 26.85 -35.05
CA ASP A 788 49.83 27.60 -34.11
C ASP A 788 49.45 29.10 -34.32
N LYS A 789 48.27 29.40 -33.75
CA LYS A 789 47.68 30.67 -33.26
C LYS A 789 46.91 31.56 -34.24
N THR A 790 45.58 31.50 -34.15
CA THR A 790 44.72 32.61 -33.64
C THR A 790 43.28 32.15 -33.38
N ASN A 791 42.74 32.60 -32.23
CA ASN A 791 41.39 32.35 -31.70
C ASN A 791 40.25 32.67 -32.68
N LYS A 792 39.32 31.70 -32.86
CA LYS A 792 37.86 31.88 -32.91
C LYS A 792 37.14 30.52 -32.78
N LYS A 793 36.32 30.38 -31.73
CA LYS A 793 35.41 29.24 -31.45
C LYS A 793 34.45 28.97 -32.62
N PRO A 794 33.94 27.72 -32.73
CA PRO A 794 32.49 27.51 -32.79
C PRO A 794 32.10 26.33 -31.86
N LYS A 795 31.51 26.56 -30.68
CA LYS A 795 30.09 26.83 -30.43
C LYS A 795 29.19 25.69 -30.91
N TYR A 796 28.94 24.68 -30.06
CA TYR A 796 27.69 23.90 -30.06
C TYR A 796 27.36 23.40 -28.65
N LEU A 797 26.09 23.37 -28.20
CA LEU A 797 24.93 24.21 -28.53
C LEU A 797 23.84 23.87 -27.50
N LYS A 798 22.75 24.63 -27.56
CA LYS A 798 21.45 24.41 -26.90
C LYS A 798 20.96 22.96 -27.06
N GLU A 799 19.90 22.59 -26.33
CA GLU A 799 19.06 21.39 -26.56
C GLU A 799 19.19 20.91 -28.00
N PRO A 800 19.50 19.61 -28.25
CA PRO A 800 19.90 19.15 -29.57
C PRO A 800 18.89 19.68 -30.56
N ASN A 801 19.35 20.62 -31.39
CA ASN A 801 18.54 21.11 -32.47
C ASN A 801 18.42 19.88 -33.37
N TYR A 802 17.28 19.19 -33.33
CA TYR A 802 17.11 17.91 -34.01
C TYR A 802 17.28 18.03 -35.55
N GLU A 803 17.34 19.26 -36.05
CA GLU A 803 17.76 19.63 -37.40
C GLU A 803 19.27 19.45 -37.69
N ASP A 804 20.12 19.29 -36.66
CA ASP A 804 21.58 19.10 -36.76
C ASP A 804 21.99 17.62 -36.84
N ILE A 805 21.03 16.68 -36.87
CA ILE A 805 21.30 15.25 -37.07
C ILE A 805 21.69 15.05 -38.55
N PRO A 806 22.88 14.48 -38.85
CA PRO A 806 23.36 14.36 -40.22
C PRO A 806 22.36 13.60 -41.10
N LEU A 807 22.13 14.14 -42.30
CA LEU A 807 21.38 13.47 -43.34
C LEU A 807 21.99 12.10 -43.60
N LEU A 808 21.15 11.07 -43.65
CA LEU A 808 21.57 9.77 -44.16
C LEU A 808 21.89 9.90 -45.65
N ASP A 809 23.00 9.33 -46.10
CA ASP A 809 23.31 9.20 -47.53
C ASP A 809 22.19 8.41 -48.23
N ASN A 810 21.87 8.74 -49.49
CA ASN A 810 20.78 8.11 -50.26
C ASN A 810 20.81 6.57 -50.18
N ASP A 811 22.01 5.96 -50.25
CA ASP A 811 22.21 4.50 -50.26
C ASP A 811 22.04 3.86 -48.87
N SER A 812 21.94 4.67 -47.82
CA SER A 812 21.88 4.22 -46.42
C SER A 812 20.47 4.21 -45.84
N ILE A 813 19.48 4.76 -46.56
CA ILE A 813 18.06 4.69 -46.24
C ILE A 813 17.47 3.44 -46.86
N LYS A 814 16.78 2.65 -46.04
CA LYS A 814 16.18 1.40 -46.49
C LYS A 814 14.79 1.66 -47.07
N ASP A 815 14.41 0.89 -48.08
CA ASP A 815 13.08 0.95 -48.70
C ASP A 815 11.94 0.77 -47.68
N ASN A 816 12.15 -0.03 -46.63
CA ASN A 816 11.15 -0.20 -45.57
C ASN A 816 10.97 1.06 -44.71
N GLU A 817 12.01 1.90 -44.54
CA GLU A 817 11.92 3.17 -43.81
C GLU A 817 11.11 4.19 -44.61
N ILE A 818 11.26 4.20 -45.94
CA ILE A 818 10.46 5.03 -46.85
C ILE A 818 9.00 4.56 -46.87
N THR A 819 8.79 3.25 -47.06
CA THR A 819 7.45 2.66 -47.14
C THR A 819 6.66 2.86 -45.85
N GLU A 820 7.27 2.60 -44.69
CA GLU A 820 6.59 2.77 -43.39
C GLU A 820 6.35 4.24 -43.04
N SER A 821 7.24 5.14 -43.44
CA SER A 821 7.02 6.58 -43.29
C SER A 821 5.76 7.03 -44.03
N TYR A 822 5.54 6.54 -45.25
CA TYR A 822 4.34 6.84 -46.02
C TYR A 822 3.07 6.27 -45.38
N THR A 823 3.12 5.01 -44.96
CA THR A 823 2.02 4.33 -44.25
C THR A 823 1.61 5.10 -43.00
N ILE A 824 2.57 5.52 -42.17
CA ILE A 824 2.31 6.29 -40.95
C ILE A 824 1.64 7.64 -41.28
N LEU A 825 2.10 8.34 -42.32
CA LEU A 825 1.56 9.65 -42.70
C LEU A 825 0.16 9.55 -43.32
N ILE A 826 -0.16 8.50 -44.08
CA ILE A 826 -1.53 8.27 -44.57
C ILE A 826 -2.47 7.91 -43.43
N GLU A 827 -2.10 6.95 -42.58
CA GLU A 827 -2.95 6.46 -41.48
C GLU A 827 -3.39 7.60 -40.55
N ASN A 828 -2.54 8.62 -40.38
CA ASN A 828 -2.76 9.70 -39.44
C ASN A 828 -3.12 11.03 -40.12
N GLY A 829 -2.96 11.15 -41.45
CA GLY A 829 -3.14 12.38 -42.23
C GLY A 829 -2.07 13.44 -41.94
N SER A 830 -2.01 13.91 -40.70
CA SER A 830 -0.97 14.77 -40.14
C SER A 830 -0.60 14.29 -38.74
N ILE A 831 0.67 14.31 -38.39
CA ILE A 831 1.18 13.74 -37.12
C ILE A 831 2.25 14.64 -36.51
N ALA A 832 2.32 14.69 -35.18
CA ALA A 832 3.42 15.35 -34.48
C ALA A 832 4.75 14.65 -34.78
N LEU A 833 5.80 15.43 -35.05
CA LEU A 833 7.13 14.96 -35.46
C LEU A 833 7.69 13.89 -34.53
N LYS A 834 7.63 14.12 -33.21
CA LYS A 834 8.09 13.15 -32.22
C LYS A 834 7.35 11.81 -32.34
N SER A 835 6.02 11.85 -32.47
CA SER A 835 5.20 10.65 -32.64
C SER A 835 5.42 9.95 -33.98
N PHE A 836 5.79 10.68 -35.03
CA PHE A 836 6.20 10.08 -36.30
C PHE A 836 7.49 9.28 -36.15
N VAL A 837 8.52 9.86 -35.55
CA VAL A 837 9.82 9.19 -35.31
C VAL A 837 9.64 7.97 -34.41
N ASP A 838 8.88 8.09 -33.31
CA ASP A 838 8.62 6.99 -32.38
C ASP A 838 7.89 5.82 -33.09
N LYS A 839 6.89 6.12 -33.93
CA LYS A 839 6.18 5.09 -34.71
C LYS A 839 7.06 4.46 -35.78
N LEU A 840 7.92 5.23 -36.42
CA LEU A 840 8.84 4.74 -37.44
C LEU A 840 9.90 3.81 -36.82
N GLU A 841 10.39 4.14 -35.63
CA GLU A 841 11.28 3.28 -34.84
C GLU A 841 10.63 1.93 -34.55
N ILE A 842 9.37 1.93 -34.10
CA ILE A 842 8.62 0.69 -33.83
C ILE A 842 8.38 -0.14 -35.09
N LYS A 843 7.97 0.48 -36.20
CA LYS A 843 7.60 -0.25 -37.43
C LYS A 843 8.82 -0.78 -38.21
N THR A 844 9.97 -0.11 -38.12
CA THR A 844 11.17 -0.46 -38.90
C THR A 844 12.25 -1.18 -38.09
N ASP A 845 12.11 -1.26 -36.76
CA ASP A 845 13.14 -1.74 -35.82
C ASP A 845 14.49 -1.00 -35.97
N SER A 846 14.44 0.27 -36.40
CA SER A 846 15.59 1.14 -36.59
C SER A 846 15.80 2.02 -35.36
N SER A 847 17.06 2.31 -35.02
CA SER A 847 17.35 3.16 -33.85
C SER A 847 16.72 4.55 -33.98
N HIS A 848 16.33 5.13 -32.85
CA HIS A 848 15.79 6.50 -32.77
C HIS A 848 16.58 7.54 -33.59
N LEU A 849 17.92 7.52 -33.50
CA LEU A 849 18.80 8.43 -34.24
C LEU A 849 18.70 8.26 -35.76
N ARG A 850 18.52 7.01 -36.21
CA ARG A 850 18.38 6.66 -37.63
C ARG A 850 17.01 7.06 -38.16
N CYS A 851 15.95 6.90 -37.37
CA CYS A 851 14.61 7.38 -37.72
C CYS A 851 14.57 8.91 -37.87
N TRP A 852 15.32 9.63 -37.03
CA TRP A 852 15.54 11.07 -37.20
C TRP A 852 16.32 11.42 -38.47
N GLY A 853 17.39 10.68 -38.78
CA GLY A 853 18.14 10.85 -40.03
C GLY A 853 17.26 10.61 -41.27
N ALA A 854 16.39 9.59 -41.23
CA ALA A 854 15.41 9.32 -42.28
C ALA A 854 14.38 10.45 -42.39
N PHE A 855 13.87 10.98 -41.27
CA PHE A 855 13.01 12.15 -41.27
C PHE A 855 13.68 13.38 -41.91
N ASN A 856 14.90 13.71 -41.51
CA ASN A 856 15.63 14.86 -42.07
C ASN A 856 15.85 14.68 -43.57
N TYR A 857 16.10 13.45 -44.03
CA TYR A 857 16.17 13.14 -45.45
C TYR A 857 14.85 13.35 -46.19
N LEU A 858 13.74 12.82 -45.67
CA LEU A 858 12.43 13.01 -46.29
C LEU A 858 12.05 14.49 -46.34
N LYS A 859 12.39 15.26 -45.30
CA LYS A 859 12.23 16.72 -45.25
C LYS A 859 13.05 17.41 -46.33
N ASP A 860 14.36 17.12 -46.41
CA ASP A 860 15.27 17.73 -47.40
C ASP A 860 14.85 17.44 -48.84
N LYS A 861 14.38 16.23 -49.12
CA LYS A 861 13.87 15.86 -50.45
C LYS A 861 12.49 16.44 -50.78
N GLY A 862 11.83 17.13 -49.84
CA GLY A 862 10.51 17.73 -50.03
C GLY A 862 9.37 16.72 -50.05
N TYR A 863 9.54 15.59 -49.38
CA TYR A 863 8.54 14.53 -49.26
C TYR A 863 7.55 14.75 -48.11
N ILE A 864 7.88 15.64 -47.19
CA ILE A 864 7.04 15.98 -46.05
C ILE A 864 6.95 17.50 -45.87
N ASP A 865 5.75 17.98 -45.53
CA ASP A 865 5.45 19.39 -45.27
C ASP A 865 5.04 19.61 -43.82
N PHE A 866 5.34 20.80 -43.30
CA PHE A 866 4.90 21.25 -41.98
C PHE A 866 3.61 22.06 -42.08
N LYS A 867 2.62 21.76 -41.23
CA LYS A 867 1.34 22.50 -41.17
C LYS A 867 1.28 23.57 -40.09
N SER A 868 1.87 23.32 -38.92
CA SER A 868 1.96 24.21 -37.74
C SER A 868 2.96 23.62 -36.73
N GLU A 869 3.37 24.36 -35.68
CA GLU A 869 4.41 24.01 -34.69
C GLU A 869 4.53 22.49 -34.39
N GLY A 870 5.47 21.82 -35.08
CA GLY A 870 5.83 20.43 -34.84
C GLY A 870 4.98 19.34 -35.53
N TRP A 871 3.99 19.68 -36.37
CA TRP A 871 3.16 18.70 -37.10
C TRP A 871 3.54 18.58 -38.58
N ILE A 872 3.66 17.34 -39.06
CA ILE A 872 4.08 16.99 -40.42
C ILE A 872 3.05 16.15 -41.17
N GLN A 873 3.07 16.22 -42.50
CA GLN A 873 2.24 15.44 -43.42
C GLN A 873 3.01 15.07 -44.70
N ALA A 874 2.56 14.05 -45.42
CA ALA A 874 3.15 13.67 -46.71
C ALA A 874 2.80 14.69 -47.83
N THR A 875 3.76 14.99 -48.70
CA THR A 875 3.51 15.78 -49.92
C THR A 875 3.09 14.87 -51.08
N ASN A 876 2.56 15.45 -52.17
CA ASN A 876 2.24 14.69 -53.38
C ASN A 876 3.49 14.00 -53.95
N LYS A 877 4.67 14.63 -53.83
CA LYS A 877 5.96 14.08 -54.28
C LYS A 877 6.34 12.79 -53.54
N PHE A 878 5.95 12.64 -52.28
CA PHE A 878 6.19 11.41 -51.52
C PHE A 878 5.28 10.27 -51.95
N ARG A 879 4.06 10.59 -52.41
CA ARG A 879 3.13 9.60 -52.99
C ARG A 879 3.70 9.00 -54.27
N ASP A 880 4.30 9.84 -55.11
CA ASP A 880 4.88 9.42 -56.39
C ASP A 880 6.09 8.49 -56.19
N LEU A 881 6.91 8.72 -55.15
CA LEU A 881 8.03 7.84 -54.81
C LEU A 881 7.62 6.42 -54.41
N GLN A 882 6.47 6.30 -53.73
CA GLN A 882 5.99 4.99 -53.30
C GLN A 882 5.43 4.19 -54.50
N GLN A 883 4.81 4.87 -55.47
CA GLN A 883 4.40 4.27 -56.74
C GLN A 883 5.62 3.79 -57.57
N GLU A 884 6.76 4.47 -57.49
CA GLU A 884 8.02 3.99 -58.08
C GLU A 884 8.64 2.82 -57.31
N SER A 885 8.53 2.79 -55.97
CA SER A 885 9.02 1.68 -55.13
C SER A 885 8.18 0.39 -55.26
N ASP A 886 6.88 0.52 -55.58
CA ASP A 886 5.97 -0.59 -55.87
C ASP A 886 6.20 -1.21 -57.26
N LEU A 887 7.10 -0.67 -58.10
CA LEU A 887 7.46 -1.27 -59.39
C LEU A 887 8.43 -2.46 -59.28
N ASN A 888 8.92 -2.79 -58.09
CA ASN A 888 9.75 -3.98 -57.86
C ASN A 888 8.99 -5.07 -57.08
N LYS A 889 7.94 -5.59 -57.71
CA LYS A 889 7.71 -7.04 -57.86
C LYS A 889 6.62 -7.29 -58.91
N PRO A 890 6.93 -8.12 -59.91
CA PRO A 890 6.00 -9.23 -60.13
C PRO A 890 6.69 -10.55 -60.43
N ASN A 891 5.91 -11.59 -60.20
CA ASN A 891 6.07 -12.99 -60.57
C ASN A 891 6.71 -13.24 -61.97
N GLU A 892 7.25 -14.46 -62.07
CA GLU A 892 7.61 -15.25 -63.28
C GLU A 892 9.06 -15.19 -63.78
N ILE A 893 9.64 -16.40 -63.85
CA ILE A 893 10.98 -16.89 -64.27
C ILE A 893 12.04 -16.96 -63.17
#